data_AF-A0A9C8KV44-F1
#
_entry.id   AF-A0A9C8KV44-F1
#
_cell.length_a   1.000
_cell.length_b   1.000
_cell.length_c   1.000
_cell.angle_alpha   90.00
_cell.angle_beta   90.00
_cell.angle_gamma   90.00
#
_symmetry.space_group_name_H-M   'P 1'
#
loop_
_entity.id
_entity.type
_entity.pdbx_description
1 polymer ?
#
loop_
_entity_poly.entity_id
_entity_poly.type
_entity_poly.pdbx_seq_one_letter_code
_entity_poly.pdbx_strand_id
1 'polypeptide(L)'
;MRVIGVDIGSVSIAAVAVDEAGSVLSSDYRFHMGSVESALSESLSALGVGTADALVRTVHSSDVLRGAWRIDDRVAFLKSAVKRFPEIGSLLIVGAETFAIMHFGADGEYKRLRTNSSCAAGTGSFLDQQARRLSLKDSGELSELALRNRGQIPTIASRCAVFAKTDLIHAQAEGYGLEEICDGLCLGLARNITDTLVSDEAPPEPILLAGGVAKNRAVIGHIEKILETEIRTDDEAPVWGAYGAALAFLDGDVLAPGDGDTYQGNPLDAVRTLQTEREYHYQPLSLKLSEYPDFEGLESFEYLALEGRSPVETDIYLPLEQGTAPEVVLGIDIGSTSTKAVLAEPSGEVFAGFYTRTAGKPMYSVQAIFETIRHVQQRWGMDFRITGVATTGSGRKFIGRLIGADLIVDEITAHARAAYELDPRIDTIVEIGGQDSKFTTMRDGMVTFSQMNTICAAGTGSFLEEQASKLDVPLSEYARRAENKPAPLTSDRCTVFMERDINNYLNQDYSVDEVLAAAIFSVRENYLQKVATEAHIGDHVCFQGATAKNRALVAAFEQRLGRPIFVSKYCHLTGALGAALIAWEEQADEMEEAARKSSFRGLQLFDREIPIRTETCRLCNNHCRLRIAEVDGQTVAFGFLCGRDYDTQHFVDLNSSGFDLLKTRARVFSDAGKAGRLAYADRREAGELPTVGLPAGLHMAEYLPLWRRFFAELGFPVLSSERMAEPIKRGKELSGAEFCAPMTAMHGHADYVAEKADLVFLPVYIEARKQKYEEDKSRKFCYYTQYSPVLTKAVLDRRHGVPTLSPLIKPGSFQHNVWELSKFLSPYLGKKSALLEIARAYSAAHQYVEDKATSLTETFEREFDYDPEKNQKVHVLLVGRPYTVLNSKMNNRIPEIFSSLGVKTYF
;
A
#
# COMPACT_ATOMS: atom_id res chain seq x y z
N MET A 1 19.22 -36.08 33.99
CA MET A 1 18.63 -34.72 34.08
C MET A 1 17.56 -34.54 33.02
N ARG A 2 16.48 -33.78 33.29
CA ARG A 2 15.43 -33.39 32.34
C ARG A 2 15.37 -31.87 32.25
N VAL A 3 15.58 -31.34 31.05
CA VAL A 3 15.58 -29.91 30.78
C VAL A 3 14.44 -29.58 29.84
N ILE A 4 13.68 -28.54 30.15
CA ILE A 4 12.65 -28.03 29.25
C ILE A 4 13.12 -26.69 28.68
N GLY A 5 13.21 -26.64 27.36
CA GLY A 5 13.45 -25.40 26.62
C GLY A 5 12.12 -24.84 26.10
N VAL A 6 11.98 -23.52 26.14
CA VAL A 6 10.80 -22.78 25.71
C VAL A 6 11.21 -21.62 24.81
N ASP A 7 10.53 -21.46 23.69
CA ASP A 7 10.67 -20.31 22.80
C ASP A 7 9.29 -19.70 22.56
N ILE A 8 9.09 -18.47 23.04
CA ILE A 8 7.84 -17.72 22.89
C ILE A 8 8.09 -16.67 21.82
N GLY A 9 7.58 -16.93 20.62
CA GLY A 9 7.59 -15.99 19.51
C GLY A 9 6.45 -14.98 19.62
N SER A 10 6.26 -14.16 18.57
CA SER A 10 5.23 -13.12 18.56
C SER A 10 3.78 -13.64 18.45
N VAL A 11 3.59 -14.84 17.90
CA VAL A 11 2.27 -15.46 17.71
C VAL A 11 2.19 -16.91 18.19
N SER A 12 3.33 -17.54 18.51
CA SER A 12 3.44 -18.97 18.79
C SER A 12 4.37 -19.30 19.95
N ILE A 13 4.12 -20.43 20.60
CA ILE A 13 4.94 -21.03 21.65
C ILE A 13 5.49 -22.35 21.14
N ALA A 14 6.79 -22.56 21.30
CA ALA A 14 7.45 -23.85 21.15
C ALA A 14 7.97 -24.30 22.52
N ALA A 15 7.77 -25.57 22.86
CA ALA A 15 8.31 -26.18 24.07
C ALA A 15 8.91 -27.54 23.76
N VAL A 16 10.07 -27.85 24.32
CA VAL A 16 10.77 -29.13 24.09
C VAL A 16 11.35 -29.64 25.40
N ALA A 17 11.09 -30.89 25.74
CA ALA A 17 11.74 -31.60 26.84
C ALA A 17 12.88 -32.47 26.30
N VAL A 18 14.05 -32.40 26.93
CA VAL A 18 15.22 -33.21 26.58
C VAL A 18 15.78 -33.95 27.80
N ASP A 19 16.46 -35.06 27.52
CA ASP A 19 17.27 -35.76 28.51
C ASP A 19 18.70 -35.19 28.62
N GLU A 20 19.52 -35.80 29.48
CA GLU A 20 20.90 -35.40 29.73
C GLU A 20 21.85 -35.61 28.53
N ALA A 21 21.49 -36.49 27.60
CA ALA A 21 22.22 -36.68 26.35
C ALA A 21 21.79 -35.66 25.26
N GLY A 22 20.78 -34.82 25.56
CA GLY A 22 20.17 -33.90 24.62
C GLY A 22 19.20 -34.57 23.64
N SER A 23 18.70 -35.77 23.94
CA SER A 23 17.67 -36.44 23.14
C SER A 23 16.30 -35.84 23.44
N VAL A 24 15.51 -35.57 22.40
CA VAL A 24 14.14 -35.05 22.53
C VAL A 24 13.24 -36.14 23.13
N LEU A 25 12.57 -35.82 24.24
CA LEU A 25 11.58 -36.68 24.89
C LEU A 25 10.17 -36.40 24.36
N SER A 26 9.84 -35.11 24.22
CA SER A 26 8.56 -34.61 23.74
C SER A 26 8.71 -33.16 23.28
N SER A 27 7.86 -32.74 22.36
CA SER A 27 7.81 -31.35 21.89
C SER A 27 6.36 -30.91 21.64
N ASP A 28 6.12 -29.61 21.73
CA ASP A 28 4.84 -28.98 21.44
C ASP A 28 5.06 -27.65 20.73
N TYR A 29 4.15 -27.31 19.80
CA TYR A 29 4.15 -26.05 19.07
C TYR A 29 2.72 -25.59 18.83
N ARG A 30 2.36 -24.39 19.30
CA ARG A 30 0.99 -23.85 19.16
C ARG A 30 0.95 -22.33 19.04
N PHE A 31 -0.15 -21.80 18.54
CA PHE A 31 -0.42 -20.36 18.52
C PHE A 31 -1.05 -19.91 19.83
N HIS A 32 -0.60 -18.77 20.40
CA HIS A 32 -1.13 -18.28 21.68
C HIS A 32 -2.29 -17.29 21.55
N MET A 33 -2.55 -16.72 20.36
CA MET A 33 -3.69 -15.81 20.09
C MET A 33 -3.87 -14.69 21.15
N GLY A 34 -2.75 -14.11 21.62
CA GLY A 34 -2.75 -13.11 22.69
C GLY A 34 -2.89 -13.64 24.13
N SER A 35 -3.16 -14.94 24.33
CA SER A 35 -3.27 -15.58 25.64
C SER A 35 -2.02 -16.42 25.96
N VAL A 36 -0.87 -15.74 26.13
CA VAL A 36 0.44 -16.40 26.30
C VAL A 36 0.47 -17.33 27.51
N GLU A 37 -0.06 -16.91 28.66
CA GLU A 37 -0.07 -17.71 29.90
C GLU A 37 -0.81 -19.04 29.75
N SER A 38 -2.04 -18.99 29.19
CA SER A 38 -2.87 -20.17 28.95
C SER A 38 -2.20 -21.12 27.96
N ALA A 39 -1.75 -20.58 26.82
CA ALA A 39 -1.12 -21.38 25.79
C ALA A 39 0.20 -22.01 26.27
N LEU A 40 0.98 -21.31 27.09
CA LEU A 40 2.20 -21.87 27.70
C LEU A 40 1.87 -23.01 28.66
N SER A 41 0.87 -22.81 29.53
CA SER A 41 0.43 -23.82 30.49
C SER A 41 -0.05 -25.10 29.78
N GLU A 42 -0.82 -24.94 28.72
CA GLU A 42 -1.25 -26.08 27.91
C GLU A 42 -0.08 -26.75 27.17
N SER A 43 0.89 -25.96 26.67
CA SER A 43 2.09 -26.51 26.00
C SER A 43 2.93 -27.34 26.97
N LEU A 44 3.18 -26.83 28.18
CA LEU A 44 3.92 -27.54 29.23
C LEU A 44 3.18 -28.80 29.69
N SER A 45 1.85 -28.73 29.79
CA SER A 45 1.01 -29.90 30.10
C SER A 45 1.10 -30.96 28.99
N ALA A 46 1.11 -30.56 27.72
CA ALA A 46 1.22 -31.45 26.58
C ALA A 46 2.56 -32.21 26.49
N LEU A 47 3.63 -31.67 27.07
CA LEU A 47 4.91 -32.40 27.19
C LEU A 47 4.79 -33.65 28.09
N GLY A 48 3.81 -33.70 29.00
CA GLY A 48 3.62 -34.84 29.90
C GLY A 48 4.75 -35.03 30.92
N VAL A 49 5.55 -34.00 31.18
CA VAL A 49 6.70 -34.05 32.08
C VAL A 49 6.27 -33.58 33.48
N GLY A 50 6.07 -34.52 34.40
CA GLY A 50 5.63 -34.19 35.77
C GLY A 50 6.65 -33.40 36.61
N THR A 51 7.95 -33.59 36.36
CA THR A 51 9.03 -32.82 37.00
C THR A 51 10.18 -32.58 36.03
N ALA A 52 10.74 -31.37 36.06
CA ALA A 52 11.93 -30.98 35.30
C ALA A 52 13.02 -30.45 36.24
N ASP A 53 14.29 -30.70 35.89
CA ASP A 53 15.45 -30.24 36.65
C ASP A 53 15.83 -28.80 36.31
N ALA A 54 15.48 -28.34 35.10
CA ALA A 54 15.69 -26.96 34.66
C ALA A 54 14.67 -26.52 33.61
N LEU A 55 14.35 -25.22 33.64
CA LEU A 55 13.61 -24.52 32.60
C LEU A 55 14.52 -23.48 31.94
N VAL A 56 14.48 -23.39 30.63
CA VAL A 56 15.29 -22.46 29.83
C VAL A 56 14.40 -21.78 28.81
N ARG A 57 14.55 -20.47 28.63
CA ARG A 57 13.78 -19.68 27.67
C ARG A 57 14.66 -18.82 26.78
N THR A 58 14.19 -18.53 25.57
CA THR A 58 14.82 -17.53 24.69
C THR A 58 14.60 -16.11 25.25
N VAL A 59 15.56 -15.19 25.08
CA VAL A 59 15.54 -13.85 25.73
C VAL A 59 14.39 -12.96 25.24
N HIS A 60 13.87 -13.20 24.04
CA HIS A 60 12.74 -12.46 23.46
C HIS A 60 11.36 -12.99 23.92
N SER A 61 11.32 -14.06 24.73
CA SER A 61 10.08 -14.55 25.32
C SER A 61 9.55 -13.63 26.42
N SER A 62 8.22 -13.54 26.57
CA SER A 62 7.59 -12.87 27.71
C SER A 62 8.13 -13.44 29.03
N ASP A 63 8.24 -12.61 30.07
CA ASP A 63 8.84 -13.01 31.35
C ASP A 63 7.88 -13.85 32.24
N VAL A 64 7.06 -14.68 31.60
CA VAL A 64 5.98 -15.49 32.19
C VAL A 64 6.49 -16.74 32.89
N LEU A 65 7.78 -17.08 32.75
CA LEU A 65 8.41 -18.22 33.42
C LEU A 65 9.36 -17.76 34.52
N ARG A 66 8.99 -18.05 35.78
CA ARG A 66 9.81 -17.81 36.98
C ARG A 66 10.99 -18.77 37.04
N GLY A 67 12.16 -18.25 37.41
CA GLY A 67 13.37 -19.05 37.65
C GLY A 67 13.91 -19.77 36.42
N ALA A 68 13.48 -19.38 35.21
CA ALA A 68 13.96 -19.94 33.96
C ALA A 68 15.29 -19.29 33.54
N TRP A 69 16.24 -20.14 33.16
CA TRP A 69 17.49 -19.74 32.53
C TRP A 69 17.23 -19.09 31.17
N ARG A 70 18.14 -18.24 30.68
CA ARG A 70 17.91 -17.45 29.47
C ARG A 70 19.00 -17.64 28.42
N ILE A 71 18.62 -17.57 27.15
CA ILE A 71 19.55 -17.60 26.02
C ILE A 71 19.08 -16.72 24.86
N ASP A 72 20.02 -16.14 24.12
CA ASP A 72 19.72 -15.47 22.84
C ASP A 72 19.05 -16.46 21.85
N ASP A 73 17.94 -16.05 21.24
CA ASP A 73 17.15 -16.86 20.31
C ASP A 73 18.00 -17.39 19.15
N ARG A 74 18.89 -16.57 18.59
CA ARG A 74 19.71 -16.94 17.43
C ARG A 74 20.75 -17.99 17.79
N VAL A 75 21.33 -17.86 18.98
CA VAL A 75 22.26 -18.85 19.53
C VAL A 75 21.54 -20.17 19.78
N ALA A 76 20.31 -20.12 20.29
CA ALA A 76 19.49 -21.32 20.47
C ALA A 76 19.22 -22.02 19.12
N PHE A 77 18.71 -21.30 18.11
CA PHE A 77 18.51 -21.86 16.77
C PHE A 77 19.80 -22.45 16.19
N LEU A 78 20.95 -21.80 16.36
CA LEU A 78 22.25 -22.29 15.91
C LEU A 78 22.63 -23.61 16.59
N LYS A 79 22.50 -23.71 17.92
CA LYS A 79 22.81 -24.95 18.65
C LYS A 79 21.96 -26.13 18.18
N SER A 80 20.68 -25.90 17.94
CA SER A 80 19.78 -26.90 17.35
C SER A 80 20.24 -27.33 15.95
N ALA A 81 20.58 -26.35 15.10
CA ALA A 81 21.01 -26.59 13.74
C ALA A 81 22.31 -27.41 13.69
N VAL A 82 23.33 -27.06 14.46
CA VAL A 82 24.63 -27.77 14.52
C VAL A 82 24.47 -29.18 15.08
N LYS A 83 23.61 -29.37 16.09
CA LYS A 83 23.35 -30.70 16.67
C LYS A 83 22.71 -31.66 15.65
N ARG A 84 21.81 -31.15 14.80
CA ARG A 84 21.11 -31.94 13.78
C ARG A 84 21.91 -32.10 12.49
N PHE A 85 22.60 -31.04 12.08
CA PHE A 85 23.35 -30.93 10.84
C PHE A 85 24.76 -30.39 11.16
N PRO A 86 25.75 -31.27 11.39
CA PRO A 86 27.11 -30.87 11.73
C PRO A 86 27.81 -30.02 10.66
N GLU A 87 27.40 -30.18 9.40
CA GLU A 87 27.86 -29.39 8.27
C GLU A 87 26.86 -28.26 8.01
N ILE A 88 27.25 -27.01 8.28
CA ILE A 88 26.40 -25.83 8.11
C ILE A 88 27.15 -24.76 7.31
N GLY A 89 26.58 -24.36 6.16
CA GLY A 89 27.05 -23.21 5.40
C GLY A 89 26.23 -21.97 5.72
N SER A 90 24.90 -22.12 5.79
CA SER A 90 23.99 -21.03 6.15
C SER A 90 22.81 -21.52 6.99
N LEU A 91 22.34 -20.66 7.91
CA LEU A 91 21.11 -20.87 8.68
C LEU A 91 20.11 -19.76 8.36
N LEU A 92 19.03 -20.12 7.66
CA LEU A 92 17.88 -19.27 7.37
C LEU A 92 16.81 -19.52 8.43
N ILE A 93 16.44 -18.49 9.18
CA ILE A 93 15.38 -18.54 10.20
C ILE A 93 14.24 -17.68 9.68
N VAL A 94 13.04 -18.25 9.54
CA VAL A 94 11.84 -17.55 9.07
C VAL A 94 10.71 -17.73 10.08
N GLY A 95 10.53 -16.70 10.91
CA GLY A 95 9.47 -16.61 11.91
C GLY A 95 8.24 -15.84 11.44
N ALA A 96 7.34 -15.57 12.38
CA ALA A 96 6.08 -14.89 12.10
C ALA A 96 6.22 -13.38 11.87
N GLU A 97 7.28 -12.72 12.36
CA GLU A 97 7.52 -11.27 12.17
C GLU A 97 8.92 -10.94 11.65
N THR A 98 9.87 -11.87 11.80
CA THR A 98 11.28 -11.65 11.44
C THR A 98 11.80 -12.84 10.64
N PHE A 99 12.72 -12.55 9.74
CA PHE A 99 13.53 -13.56 9.07
C PHE A 99 14.97 -13.10 8.94
N ALA A 100 15.89 -14.05 9.08
CA ALA A 100 17.32 -13.79 9.11
C ALA A 100 18.11 -14.91 8.46
N ILE A 101 19.25 -14.59 7.85
CA ILE A 101 20.23 -15.57 7.38
C ILE A 101 21.58 -15.33 8.04
N MET A 102 22.15 -16.40 8.57
CA MET A 102 23.51 -16.44 9.09
C MET A 102 24.40 -17.25 8.14
N HIS A 103 25.61 -16.77 7.89
CA HIS A 103 26.62 -17.46 7.06
C HIS A 103 27.80 -17.90 7.90
N PHE A 104 28.30 -19.09 7.60
CA PHE A 104 29.41 -19.74 8.28
C PHE A 104 30.55 -20.08 7.30
N GLY A 105 31.78 -20.06 7.78
CA GLY A 105 32.95 -20.53 7.05
C GLY A 105 33.06 -22.05 7.03
N ALA A 106 33.98 -22.60 6.22
CA ALA A 106 34.24 -24.04 6.14
C ALA A 106 34.74 -24.66 7.46
N ASP A 107 35.22 -23.84 8.38
CA ASP A 107 35.63 -24.17 9.75
C ASP A 107 34.51 -24.02 10.79
N GLY A 108 33.30 -23.65 10.36
CA GLY A 108 32.16 -23.37 11.23
C GLY A 108 32.19 -21.96 11.86
N GLU A 109 33.15 -21.10 11.50
CA GLU A 109 33.19 -19.74 12.03
C GLU A 109 32.04 -18.88 11.50
N TYR A 110 31.36 -18.16 12.38
CA TYR A 110 30.39 -17.14 12.00
C TYR A 110 31.04 -16.03 11.16
N LYS A 111 30.50 -15.77 9.96
CA LYS A 111 30.99 -14.70 9.06
C LYS A 111 30.08 -13.48 9.06
N ARG A 112 28.77 -13.68 8.95
CA ARG A 112 27.81 -12.58 8.74
C ARG A 112 26.39 -12.96 9.11
N LEU A 113 25.62 -11.95 9.53
CA LEU A 113 24.17 -11.99 9.68
C LEU A 113 23.53 -10.92 8.78
N ARG A 114 22.42 -11.28 8.15
CA ARG A 114 21.45 -10.34 7.57
C ARG A 114 20.06 -10.65 8.14
N THR A 115 19.28 -9.61 8.36
CA THR A 115 17.91 -9.68 8.88
C THR A 115 17.04 -8.70 8.14
N ASN A 116 15.75 -8.96 8.04
CA ASN A 116 14.79 -7.95 7.60
C ASN A 116 14.73 -6.77 8.59
N SER A 117 14.37 -5.58 8.09
CA SER A 117 14.00 -4.45 8.94
C SER A 117 12.67 -4.75 9.65
N SER A 118 12.34 -3.99 10.70
CA SER A 118 11.24 -4.21 11.67
C SER A 118 9.80 -4.28 11.11
N CYS A 119 9.61 -4.41 9.80
CA CYS A 119 8.34 -4.62 9.14
C CYS A 119 8.06 -6.12 9.02
N ALA A 120 6.99 -6.60 9.67
CA ALA A 120 6.50 -7.98 9.56
C ALA A 120 5.99 -8.33 8.14
N ALA A 121 6.08 -7.40 7.18
CA ALA A 121 5.55 -7.63 5.86
C ALA A 121 6.44 -8.59 5.04
N GLY A 122 5.84 -9.71 4.65
CA GLY A 122 6.49 -10.84 4.00
C GLY A 122 7.28 -11.72 4.95
N THR A 123 6.63 -12.13 6.04
CA THR A 123 7.09 -13.13 7.04
C THR A 123 6.07 -14.26 7.11
N GLY A 124 6.16 -15.19 8.07
CA GLY A 124 5.15 -16.25 8.24
C GLY A 124 3.73 -15.73 8.46
N SER A 125 3.56 -14.69 9.30
CA SER A 125 2.24 -14.11 9.61
C SER A 125 1.54 -13.56 8.37
N PHE A 126 2.29 -13.14 7.34
CA PHE A 126 1.70 -12.70 6.07
C PHE A 126 0.85 -13.80 5.42
N LEU A 127 1.35 -15.04 5.39
CA LEU A 127 0.61 -16.17 4.81
C LEU A 127 -0.57 -16.59 5.67
N ASP A 128 -0.42 -16.58 7.00
CA ASP A 128 -1.54 -16.87 7.91
C ASP A 128 -2.69 -15.86 7.71
N GLN A 129 -2.34 -14.58 7.53
CA GLN A 129 -3.31 -13.53 7.22
C GLN A 129 -3.99 -13.75 5.86
N GLN A 130 -3.23 -14.11 4.83
CA GLN A 130 -3.82 -14.34 3.51
C GLN A 130 -4.68 -15.62 3.48
N ALA A 131 -4.29 -16.67 4.21
CA ALA A 131 -5.08 -17.89 4.35
C ALA A 131 -6.47 -17.59 4.90
N ARG A 132 -6.57 -16.87 6.02
CA ARG A 132 -7.87 -16.46 6.59
C ARG A 132 -8.70 -15.63 5.62
N ARG A 133 -8.08 -14.71 4.88
CA ARG A 133 -8.75 -13.87 3.86
C ARG A 133 -9.31 -14.69 2.71
N LEU A 134 -8.64 -15.77 2.34
CA LEU A 134 -9.09 -16.73 1.33
C LEU A 134 -10.05 -17.78 1.91
N SER A 135 -10.48 -17.63 3.16
CA SER A 135 -11.33 -18.58 3.89
C SER A 135 -10.70 -19.98 4.01
N LEU A 136 -9.37 -20.03 4.07
CA LEU A 136 -8.59 -21.23 4.36
C LEU A 136 -8.36 -21.35 5.87
N LYS A 137 -8.15 -22.59 6.34
CA LYS A 137 -7.90 -22.93 7.74
C LYS A 137 -6.63 -22.29 8.28
N ASP A 138 -5.51 -22.43 7.55
CA ASP A 138 -4.20 -21.95 7.94
C ASP A 138 -3.23 -21.85 6.74
N SER A 139 -2.00 -21.37 6.98
CA SER A 139 -0.96 -21.31 5.95
C SER A 139 -0.47 -22.69 5.47
N GLY A 140 -0.81 -23.77 6.17
CA GLY A 140 -0.57 -25.15 5.74
C GLY A 140 -1.50 -25.53 4.59
N GLU A 141 -2.80 -25.30 4.73
CA GLU A 141 -3.77 -25.51 3.64
C GLU A 141 -3.43 -24.64 2.41
N LEU A 142 -3.02 -23.39 2.64
CA LEU A 142 -2.53 -22.50 1.58
C LEU A 142 -1.34 -23.12 0.84
N SER A 143 -0.36 -23.70 1.57
CA SER A 143 0.78 -24.40 0.97
C SER A 143 0.35 -25.60 0.13
N GLU A 144 -0.64 -26.38 0.59
CA GLU A 144 -1.12 -27.55 -0.14
C GLU A 144 -1.78 -27.15 -1.47
N LEU A 145 -2.60 -26.10 -1.46
CA LEU A 145 -3.23 -25.56 -2.66
C LEU A 145 -2.19 -24.99 -3.64
N ALA A 146 -1.18 -24.29 -3.14
CA ALA A 146 -0.07 -23.79 -3.96
C ALA A 146 0.67 -24.94 -4.69
N LEU A 147 0.93 -26.07 -4.02
CA LEU A 147 1.60 -27.23 -4.63
C LEU A 147 0.75 -27.95 -5.69
N ARG A 148 -0.57 -27.81 -5.64
CA ARG A 148 -1.49 -28.39 -6.63
C ARG A 148 -1.57 -27.55 -7.91
N ASN A 149 -1.13 -26.29 -7.87
CA ASN A 149 -1.16 -25.41 -9.01
C ASN A 149 -0.49 -26.05 -10.25
N ARG A 150 -1.18 -25.98 -11.39
CA ARG A 150 -0.67 -26.35 -12.73
C ARG A 150 -0.82 -25.20 -13.74
N GLY A 151 -1.41 -24.09 -13.30
CA GLY A 151 -1.73 -22.91 -14.10
C GLY A 151 -0.65 -21.84 -14.04
N GLN A 152 -1.03 -20.59 -14.33
CA GLN A 152 -0.11 -19.46 -14.30
C GLN A 152 -0.04 -18.86 -12.90
N ILE A 153 1.16 -18.45 -12.48
CA ILE A 153 1.37 -17.83 -11.18
C ILE A 153 1.13 -16.31 -11.31
N PRO A 154 0.09 -15.74 -10.67
CA PRO A 154 -0.14 -14.31 -10.66
C PRO A 154 0.97 -13.58 -9.91
N THR A 155 1.25 -12.34 -10.31
CA THR A 155 2.13 -11.47 -9.53
C THR A 155 1.32 -10.80 -8.43
N ILE A 156 1.66 -11.11 -7.17
CA ILE A 156 1.01 -10.51 -6.00
C ILE A 156 2.09 -9.83 -5.15
N ALA A 157 1.87 -8.57 -4.77
CA ALA A 157 2.75 -7.84 -3.88
C ALA A 157 2.82 -8.53 -2.51
N SER A 158 4.00 -9.02 -2.14
CA SER A 158 4.23 -9.78 -0.90
C SER A 158 4.94 -8.99 0.21
N ARG A 159 5.46 -7.80 -0.13
CA ARG A 159 6.17 -6.92 0.81
C ARG A 159 5.23 -6.11 1.71
N CYS A 160 3.92 -6.25 1.56
CA CYS A 160 2.92 -5.56 2.37
C CYS A 160 1.59 -6.32 2.30
N ALA A 161 1.07 -6.73 3.45
CA ALA A 161 -0.24 -7.39 3.54
C ALA A 161 -1.38 -6.50 3.00
N VAL A 162 -1.21 -5.18 3.03
CA VAL A 162 -2.19 -4.23 2.49
C VAL A 162 -2.20 -4.25 0.96
N PHE A 163 -1.03 -4.14 0.31
CA PHE A 163 -0.96 -4.23 -1.15
C PHE A 163 -1.35 -5.61 -1.66
N ALA A 164 -0.98 -6.67 -0.93
CA ALA A 164 -1.41 -8.03 -1.25
C ALA A 164 -2.94 -8.14 -1.33
N LYS A 165 -3.68 -7.44 -0.48
CA LYS A 165 -5.15 -7.46 -0.50
C LYS A 165 -5.71 -6.93 -1.82
N THR A 166 -5.23 -5.77 -2.25
CA THR A 166 -5.63 -5.16 -3.52
C THR A 166 -5.25 -6.05 -4.69
N ASP A 167 -4.03 -6.58 -4.68
CA ASP A 167 -3.54 -7.49 -5.71
C ASP A 167 -4.30 -8.83 -5.73
N LEU A 168 -4.75 -9.34 -4.58
CA LEU A 168 -5.60 -10.53 -4.48
C LEU A 168 -6.96 -10.29 -5.10
N ILE A 169 -7.60 -9.14 -4.80
CA ILE A 169 -8.88 -8.76 -5.42
C ILE A 169 -8.69 -8.58 -6.93
N HIS A 170 -7.58 -7.98 -7.36
CA HIS A 170 -7.24 -7.87 -8.77
C HIS A 170 -7.01 -9.25 -9.41
N ALA A 171 -6.29 -10.16 -8.77
CA ALA A 171 -6.06 -11.51 -9.28
C ALA A 171 -7.38 -12.31 -9.37
N GLN A 172 -8.24 -12.22 -8.36
CA GLN A 172 -9.59 -12.79 -8.43
C GLN A 172 -10.42 -12.14 -9.54
N ALA A 173 -10.30 -10.81 -9.72
CA ALA A 173 -10.96 -10.10 -10.80
C ALA A 173 -10.38 -10.46 -12.19
N GLU A 174 -9.12 -10.84 -12.26
CA GLU A 174 -8.50 -11.38 -13.46
C GLU A 174 -8.90 -12.84 -13.70
N GLY A 175 -9.49 -13.52 -12.71
CA GLY A 175 -10.02 -14.88 -12.83
C GLY A 175 -8.98 -15.97 -12.55
N TYR A 176 -7.92 -15.67 -11.81
CA TYR A 176 -7.01 -16.70 -11.30
C TYR A 176 -7.75 -17.63 -10.33
N GLY A 177 -7.48 -18.93 -10.42
CA GLY A 177 -7.95 -19.93 -9.49
C GLY A 177 -7.34 -19.77 -8.11
N LEU A 178 -7.95 -20.40 -7.11
CA LEU A 178 -7.47 -20.33 -5.72
C LEU A 178 -6.06 -20.93 -5.58
N GLU A 179 -5.77 -22.03 -6.28
CA GLU A 179 -4.45 -22.67 -6.32
C GLU A 179 -3.37 -21.73 -6.89
N GLU A 180 -3.67 -21.05 -8.01
CA GLU A 180 -2.79 -20.07 -8.65
C GLU A 180 -2.50 -18.89 -7.71
N ILE A 181 -3.53 -18.37 -7.05
CA ILE A 181 -3.39 -17.28 -6.08
C ILE A 181 -2.53 -17.70 -4.88
N CYS A 182 -2.76 -18.89 -4.31
CA CYS A 182 -1.96 -19.42 -3.20
C CYS A 182 -0.48 -19.55 -3.61
N ASP A 183 -0.22 -20.05 -4.83
CA ASP A 183 1.13 -20.18 -5.36
C ASP A 183 1.81 -18.81 -5.57
N GLY A 184 1.06 -17.81 -6.05
CA GLY A 184 1.54 -16.43 -6.17
C GLY A 184 1.93 -15.80 -4.84
N LEU A 185 1.18 -16.09 -3.77
CA LEU A 185 1.50 -15.66 -2.40
C LEU A 185 2.77 -16.32 -1.86
N CYS A 186 2.92 -17.63 -2.05
CA CYS A 186 4.12 -18.38 -1.65
C CYS A 186 5.36 -17.90 -2.41
N LEU A 187 5.27 -17.74 -3.74
CA LEU A 187 6.35 -17.19 -4.57
C LEU A 187 6.71 -15.76 -4.15
N GLY A 188 5.69 -14.95 -3.86
CA GLY A 188 5.88 -13.60 -3.36
C GLY A 188 6.68 -13.57 -2.06
N LEU A 189 6.34 -14.42 -1.08
CA LEU A 189 7.08 -14.52 0.18
C LEU A 189 8.53 -14.97 -0.07
N ALA A 190 8.72 -16.02 -0.88
CA ALA A 190 10.04 -16.53 -1.24
C ALA A 190 10.93 -15.44 -1.85
N ARG A 191 10.41 -14.67 -2.83
CA ARG A 191 11.12 -13.53 -3.42
C ARG A 191 11.47 -12.47 -2.41
N ASN A 192 10.58 -12.15 -1.47
CA ASN A 192 10.89 -11.14 -0.45
C ASN A 192 12.03 -11.61 0.47
N ILE A 193 12.01 -12.87 0.89
CA ILE A 193 13.07 -13.49 1.69
C ILE A 193 14.40 -13.40 0.93
N THR A 194 14.45 -13.83 -0.33
CA THR A 194 15.68 -13.85 -1.12
C THR A 194 16.18 -12.45 -1.46
N ASP A 195 15.31 -11.55 -1.91
CA ASP A 195 15.68 -10.16 -2.26
C ASP A 195 16.24 -9.40 -1.06
N THR A 196 15.75 -9.70 0.14
CA THR A 196 16.13 -9.00 1.36
C THR A 196 17.40 -9.59 1.97
N LEU A 197 17.51 -10.91 2.01
CA LEU A 197 18.59 -11.61 2.71
C LEU A 197 19.79 -11.94 1.82
N VAL A 198 19.59 -12.20 0.53
CA VAL A 198 20.65 -12.62 -0.37
C VAL A 198 21.24 -11.40 -1.09
N SER A 199 22.57 -11.35 -1.22
CA SER A 199 23.28 -10.34 -2.01
C SER A 199 23.76 -10.92 -3.35
N ASP A 200 24.57 -10.17 -4.10
CA ASP A 200 25.24 -10.64 -5.32
C ASP A 200 26.02 -11.98 -5.14
N GLU A 201 26.38 -12.37 -3.91
CA GLU A 201 27.02 -13.66 -3.60
C GLU A 201 25.99 -14.67 -3.08
N ALA A 202 26.02 -15.88 -3.64
CA ALA A 202 25.17 -16.99 -3.21
C ALA A 202 25.48 -17.41 -1.76
N PRO A 203 24.47 -17.78 -0.95
CA PRO A 203 24.70 -18.24 0.41
C PRO A 203 25.55 -19.52 0.43
N PRO A 204 26.52 -19.66 1.36
CA PRO A 204 27.26 -20.90 1.52
C PRO A 204 26.34 -22.10 1.82
N GLU A 205 26.60 -23.22 1.16
CA GLU A 205 25.89 -24.48 1.32
C GLU A 205 26.51 -25.38 2.42
N PRO A 206 25.74 -26.26 3.07
CA PRO A 206 24.29 -26.42 2.94
C PRO A 206 23.50 -25.29 3.61
N ILE A 207 22.34 -24.94 3.05
CA ILE A 207 21.41 -23.96 3.62
C ILE A 207 20.37 -24.71 4.45
N LEU A 208 20.33 -24.41 5.75
CA LEU A 208 19.36 -24.97 6.69
C LEU A 208 18.22 -23.97 6.91
N LEU A 209 16.97 -24.45 6.98
CA LEU A 209 15.80 -23.61 7.26
C LEU A 209 15.14 -24.00 8.59
N ALA A 210 14.90 -22.99 9.44
CA ALA A 210 14.24 -23.10 10.74
C ALA A 210 13.08 -22.10 10.90
N GLY A 211 12.21 -22.35 11.89
CA GLY A 211 11.05 -21.51 12.20
C GLY A 211 9.73 -22.04 11.59
N GLY A 212 8.63 -21.35 11.84
CA GLY A 212 7.29 -21.82 11.47
C GLY A 212 7.09 -22.01 9.95
N VAL A 213 7.73 -21.17 9.12
CA VAL A 213 7.61 -21.25 7.65
C VAL A 213 8.31 -22.48 7.07
N ALA A 214 9.15 -23.17 7.83
CA ALA A 214 9.72 -24.45 7.43
C ALA A 214 8.66 -25.53 7.13
N LYS A 215 7.43 -25.40 7.66
CA LYS A 215 6.30 -26.26 7.33
C LYS A 215 5.67 -25.96 5.96
N ASN A 216 5.94 -24.79 5.37
CA ASN A 216 5.38 -24.38 4.08
C ASN A 216 6.28 -24.86 2.92
N ARG A 217 5.98 -26.05 2.42
CA ARG A 217 6.73 -26.69 1.33
C ARG A 217 6.70 -25.91 0.01
N ALA A 218 5.64 -25.14 -0.25
CA ALA A 218 5.56 -24.31 -1.45
C ALA A 218 6.58 -23.15 -1.41
N VAL A 219 6.70 -22.48 -0.26
CA VAL A 219 7.70 -21.42 -0.06
C VAL A 219 9.12 -21.99 -0.20
N ILE A 220 9.40 -23.14 0.43
CA ILE A 220 10.70 -23.82 0.30
C ILE A 220 11.02 -24.07 -1.17
N GLY A 221 10.11 -24.71 -1.91
CA GLY A 221 10.33 -25.03 -3.32
C GLY A 221 10.53 -23.79 -4.20
N HIS A 222 9.97 -22.64 -3.85
CA HIS A 222 10.25 -21.38 -4.55
C HIS A 222 11.61 -20.79 -4.18
N ILE A 223 12.01 -20.83 -2.90
CA ILE A 223 13.35 -20.37 -2.50
C ILE A 223 14.42 -21.24 -3.18
N GLU A 224 14.24 -22.56 -3.22
CA GLU A 224 15.16 -23.48 -3.90
C GLU A 224 15.29 -23.16 -5.39
N LYS A 225 14.19 -22.85 -6.07
CA LYS A 225 14.19 -22.42 -7.48
C LYS A 225 14.88 -21.07 -7.68
N ILE A 226 14.73 -20.13 -6.75
CA ILE A 226 15.33 -18.79 -6.86
C ILE A 226 16.85 -18.87 -6.59
N LEU A 227 17.27 -19.67 -5.62
CA LEU A 227 18.68 -19.81 -5.23
C LEU A 227 19.42 -20.90 -6.02
N GLU A 228 18.71 -21.70 -6.81
CA GLU A 228 19.25 -22.86 -7.52
C GLU A 228 20.01 -23.83 -6.57
N THR A 229 19.46 -24.03 -5.37
CA THR A 229 20.09 -24.80 -4.28
C THR A 229 19.02 -25.48 -3.42
N GLU A 230 19.33 -26.67 -2.90
CA GLU A 230 18.45 -27.41 -1.98
C GLU A 230 18.46 -26.79 -0.57
N ILE A 231 17.28 -26.69 0.04
CA ILE A 231 17.12 -26.26 1.44
C ILE A 231 16.87 -27.48 2.31
N ARG A 232 17.72 -27.66 3.32
CA ARG A 232 17.55 -28.75 4.30
C ARG A 232 16.75 -28.26 5.51
N THR A 233 15.76 -29.05 5.91
CA THR A 233 14.92 -28.79 7.08
C THR A 233 14.30 -30.11 7.57
N ASP A 234 13.69 -30.11 8.76
CA ASP A 234 12.99 -31.25 9.32
C ASP A 234 11.63 -30.85 9.91
N ASP A 235 10.83 -31.85 10.30
CA ASP A 235 9.47 -31.63 10.84
C ASP A 235 9.49 -30.91 12.21
N GLU A 236 10.64 -30.90 12.90
CA GLU A 236 10.84 -30.23 14.18
C GLU A 236 11.39 -28.81 14.05
N ALA A 237 11.62 -28.31 12.83
CA ALA A 237 12.11 -26.96 12.54
C ALA A 237 11.37 -25.82 13.30
N PRO A 238 10.05 -25.89 13.56
CA PRO A 238 9.36 -24.88 14.36
C PRO A 238 9.76 -24.83 15.84
N VAL A 239 10.33 -25.91 16.38
CA VAL A 239 10.72 -26.02 17.80
C VAL A 239 12.24 -25.92 18.02
N TRP A 240 13.03 -25.65 16.97
CA TRP A 240 14.48 -25.57 17.08
C TRP A 240 14.97 -24.50 18.07
N GLY A 241 14.26 -23.38 18.22
CA GLY A 241 14.58 -22.36 19.23
C GLY A 241 14.48 -22.93 20.66
N ALA A 242 13.37 -23.60 20.97
CA ALA A 242 13.15 -24.25 22.26
C ALA A 242 14.16 -25.39 22.51
N TYR A 243 14.39 -26.26 21.52
CA TYR A 243 15.37 -27.34 21.65
C TYR A 243 16.79 -26.82 21.88
N GLY A 244 17.19 -25.80 21.11
CA GLY A 244 18.48 -25.15 21.25
C GLY A 244 18.69 -24.50 22.61
N ALA A 245 17.63 -23.95 23.21
CA ALA A 245 17.67 -23.42 24.57
C ALA A 245 17.92 -24.53 25.60
N ALA A 246 17.26 -25.68 25.46
CA ALA A 246 17.51 -26.82 26.32
C ALA A 246 18.95 -27.36 26.19
N LEU A 247 19.47 -27.47 24.96
CA LEU A 247 20.86 -27.87 24.70
C LEU A 247 21.88 -26.91 25.33
N ALA A 248 21.64 -25.61 25.21
CA ALA A 248 22.57 -24.62 25.76
C ALA A 248 22.73 -24.73 27.27
N PHE A 249 21.65 -25.10 27.98
CA PHE A 249 21.73 -25.36 29.41
C PHE A 249 22.60 -26.58 29.73
N LEU A 250 22.50 -27.64 28.92
CA LEU A 250 23.38 -28.81 29.04
C LEU A 250 24.86 -28.46 28.81
N ASP A 251 25.12 -27.52 27.90
CA ASP A 251 26.47 -27.03 27.59
C ASP A 251 27.00 -26.00 28.61
N GLY A 252 26.14 -25.46 29.48
CA GLY A 252 26.47 -24.37 30.40
C GLY A 252 26.48 -22.97 29.77
N ASP A 253 25.99 -22.82 28.54
CA ASP A 253 25.98 -21.57 27.75
C ASP A 253 24.67 -20.77 27.94
N VAL A 254 24.25 -20.60 29.20
CA VAL A 254 23.01 -19.90 29.54
C VAL A 254 23.25 -18.76 30.54
N LEU A 255 22.40 -17.75 30.45
CA LEU A 255 22.34 -16.67 31.42
C LEU A 255 21.47 -17.09 32.61
N ALA A 256 21.90 -16.72 33.81
CA ALA A 256 21.15 -16.95 35.03
C ALA A 256 19.73 -16.34 34.97
N PRO A 257 18.76 -16.92 35.71
CA PRO A 257 17.41 -16.36 35.82
C PRO A 257 17.43 -14.88 36.24
N GLY A 258 16.55 -14.08 35.64
CA GLY A 258 16.50 -12.63 35.89
C GLY A 258 15.97 -12.26 37.28
N ASP A 259 15.23 -13.16 37.93
CA ASP A 259 14.59 -13.02 39.23
C ASP A 259 15.44 -13.54 40.41
N GLY A 260 16.60 -14.15 40.14
CA GLY A 260 17.55 -14.62 41.15
C GLY A 260 17.23 -15.97 41.81
N ASP A 261 16.02 -16.51 41.58
CA ASP A 261 15.63 -17.86 42.00
C ASP A 261 15.86 -18.84 40.86
N THR A 262 16.23 -20.09 41.15
CA THR A 262 16.26 -21.16 40.13
C THR A 262 15.00 -22.00 40.25
N TYR A 263 14.37 -22.31 39.12
CA TYR A 263 13.21 -23.20 39.08
C TYR A 263 13.53 -24.58 39.67
N GLN A 264 12.58 -25.14 40.44
CA GLN A 264 12.60 -26.52 40.92
C GLN A 264 11.17 -27.10 40.95
N GLY A 265 10.95 -28.29 40.41
CA GLY A 265 9.70 -29.05 40.62
C GLY A 265 8.87 -29.29 39.36
N ASN A 266 7.59 -28.89 39.39
CA ASN A 266 6.63 -29.05 38.31
C ASN A 266 6.64 -27.81 37.38
N PRO A 267 6.80 -27.96 36.05
CA PRO A 267 6.93 -26.83 35.13
C PRO A 267 5.75 -25.85 35.16
N LEU A 268 4.56 -26.35 35.49
CA LEU A 268 3.35 -25.53 35.58
C LEU A 268 3.41 -24.52 36.74
N ASP A 269 4.12 -24.84 37.82
CA ASP A 269 4.27 -23.95 38.97
C ASP A 269 5.18 -22.75 38.67
N ALA A 270 5.95 -22.81 37.57
CA ALA A 270 6.81 -21.73 37.12
C ALA A 270 6.06 -20.66 36.32
N VAL A 271 4.86 -20.95 35.82
CA VAL A 271 4.06 -20.01 35.04
C VAL A 271 3.50 -18.95 35.99
N ARG A 272 3.78 -17.67 35.72
CA ARG A 272 3.30 -16.54 36.52
C ARG A 272 2.56 -15.53 35.66
N THR A 273 1.53 -14.93 36.24
CA THR A 273 0.88 -13.73 35.71
C THR A 273 1.78 -12.52 35.94
N LEU A 274 2.08 -11.74 34.90
CA LEU A 274 2.92 -10.56 35.00
C LEU A 274 2.07 -9.37 35.44
N GLN A 275 2.22 -8.92 36.68
CA GLN A 275 1.69 -7.62 37.10
C GLN A 275 2.64 -6.50 36.66
N THR A 276 2.63 -6.18 35.37
CA THR A 276 3.30 -4.98 34.85
C THR A 276 2.45 -3.75 35.18
N GLU A 277 3.07 -2.67 35.66
CA GLU A 277 2.36 -1.40 35.87
C GLU A 277 1.88 -0.88 34.50
N ARG A 278 0.55 -0.78 34.32
CA ARG A 278 -0.05 -0.42 33.03
C ARG A 278 -0.02 1.10 32.84
N GLU A 279 0.48 1.55 31.70
CA GLU A 279 0.51 2.96 31.31
C GLU A 279 -0.57 3.22 30.25
N TYR A 280 -1.52 4.08 30.59
CA TYR A 280 -2.58 4.49 29.67
C TYR A 280 -2.33 5.90 29.17
N HIS A 281 -2.36 6.06 27.85
CA HIS A 281 -2.23 7.36 27.21
C HIS A 281 -3.60 7.98 26.93
N TYR A 282 -4.57 7.16 26.54
CA TYR A 282 -5.91 7.61 26.18
C TYR A 282 -6.91 7.35 27.29
N GLN A 283 -7.77 8.35 27.49
CA GLN A 283 -8.92 8.27 28.39
C GLN A 283 -9.98 7.29 27.83
N PRO A 284 -10.87 6.77 28.69
CA PRO A 284 -11.98 5.93 28.27
C PRO A 284 -12.83 6.53 27.14
N LEU A 285 -13.13 5.70 26.13
CA LEU A 285 -14.02 6.07 25.02
C LEU A 285 -15.45 6.25 25.53
N SER A 286 -15.96 7.48 25.46
CA SER A 286 -17.32 7.83 25.85
C SER A 286 -17.84 8.96 24.98
N LEU A 287 -19.01 8.78 24.37
CA LEU A 287 -19.69 9.80 23.59
C LEU A 287 -20.42 10.79 24.51
N LYS A 288 -20.19 12.11 24.37
CA LYS A 288 -20.71 13.15 25.28
C LYS A 288 -21.45 14.30 24.60
N LEU A 289 -21.06 14.68 23.39
CA LEU A 289 -21.57 15.84 22.66
C LEU A 289 -22.56 15.45 21.55
N SER A 290 -22.42 14.24 21.02
CA SER A 290 -23.09 13.75 19.82
C SER A 290 -24.29 12.89 20.21
N GLU A 291 -25.38 13.06 19.47
CA GLU A 291 -26.47 12.09 19.45
C GLU A 291 -26.06 10.88 18.61
N TYR A 292 -26.58 9.69 18.95
CA TYR A 292 -26.25 8.45 18.27
C TYR A 292 -27.50 7.62 18.03
N PRO A 293 -27.82 7.25 16.78
CA PRO A 293 -29.03 6.51 16.46
C PRO A 293 -28.92 5.04 16.91
N ASP A 294 -30.07 4.40 17.14
CA ASP A 294 -30.21 2.97 17.44
C ASP A 294 -30.13 2.07 16.19
N PHE A 295 -30.11 2.67 14.99
CA PHE A 295 -30.09 2.03 13.67
C PHE A 295 -31.28 1.09 13.40
N GLU A 296 -32.31 1.10 14.24
CA GLU A 296 -33.46 0.20 14.09
C GLU A 296 -34.36 0.66 12.93
N GLY A 297 -34.73 -0.30 12.08
CA GLY A 297 -35.85 -0.16 11.15
C GLY A 297 -37.19 -0.52 11.83
N LEU A 298 -38.30 -0.28 11.14
CA LEU A 298 -39.59 -0.86 11.51
C LEU A 298 -39.55 -2.40 11.45
N GLU A 299 -38.77 -2.93 10.50
CA GLU A 299 -38.45 -4.35 10.39
C GLU A 299 -37.03 -4.51 9.84
N SER A 300 -36.25 -5.41 10.42
CA SER A 300 -34.90 -5.77 9.95
C SER A 300 -34.77 -7.29 9.83
N PHE A 301 -34.29 -7.79 8.70
CA PHE A 301 -34.09 -9.24 8.47
C PHE A 301 -32.97 -9.51 7.47
N GLU A 302 -32.43 -10.73 7.49
CA GLU A 302 -31.45 -11.20 6.51
C GLU A 302 -32.14 -12.17 5.53
N TYR A 303 -32.02 -11.90 4.24
CA TYR A 303 -32.53 -12.77 3.18
C TYR A 303 -31.41 -13.60 2.57
N LEU A 304 -31.57 -14.93 2.62
CA LEU A 304 -30.69 -15.89 1.97
C LEU A 304 -31.06 -16.02 0.50
N ALA A 305 -30.31 -15.33 -0.37
CA ALA A 305 -30.46 -15.42 -1.82
C ALA A 305 -30.11 -16.82 -2.37
N LEU A 306 -30.48 -17.09 -3.62
CA LEU A 306 -30.19 -18.35 -4.33
C LEU A 306 -28.70 -18.78 -4.27
N GLU A 307 -28.46 -20.10 -4.43
CA GLU A 307 -27.14 -20.74 -4.32
C GLU A 307 -26.02 -19.96 -5.06
N GLY A 308 -24.96 -19.61 -4.33
CA GLY A 308 -23.80 -18.88 -4.86
C GLY A 308 -23.83 -17.36 -4.67
N ARG A 309 -24.89 -16.79 -4.08
CA ARG A 309 -25.01 -15.37 -3.70
C ARG A 309 -24.79 -15.16 -2.19
N SER A 310 -24.33 -13.96 -1.83
CA SER A 310 -24.19 -13.55 -0.42
C SER A 310 -25.57 -13.23 0.17
N PRO A 311 -25.79 -13.43 1.49
CA PRO A 311 -26.99 -12.95 2.18
C PRO A 311 -27.15 -11.43 2.05
N VAL A 312 -28.39 -10.96 2.10
CA VAL A 312 -28.73 -9.53 2.02
C VAL A 312 -29.37 -9.08 3.32
N GLU A 313 -28.68 -8.22 4.07
CA GLU A 313 -29.23 -7.50 5.21
C GLU A 313 -30.24 -6.47 4.68
N THR A 314 -31.46 -6.49 5.20
CA THR A 314 -32.58 -5.66 4.75
C THR A 314 -33.21 -4.93 5.92
N ASP A 315 -33.34 -3.61 5.79
CA ASP A 315 -34.00 -2.73 6.76
C ASP A 315 -35.18 -2.03 6.09
N ILE A 316 -36.37 -2.10 6.69
CA ILE A 316 -37.58 -1.38 6.27
C ILE A 316 -37.75 -0.18 7.21
N TYR A 317 -37.79 1.03 6.67
CA TYR A 317 -37.85 2.27 7.46
C TYR A 317 -39.21 2.98 7.40
N LEU A 318 -40.03 2.69 6.39
CA LEU A 318 -41.38 3.22 6.24
C LEU A 318 -42.42 2.07 6.20
N PRO A 319 -43.67 2.32 6.64
CA PRO A 319 -44.73 1.31 6.59
C PRO A 319 -44.99 0.80 5.16
N LEU A 320 -45.19 -0.51 5.01
CA LEU A 320 -45.54 -1.15 3.74
C LEU A 320 -47.03 -1.53 3.74
N GLU A 321 -47.79 -1.06 2.75
CA GLU A 321 -49.24 -1.30 2.64
C GLU A 321 -49.57 -2.25 1.48
N GLN A 322 -50.34 -3.30 1.78
CA GLN A 322 -50.81 -4.26 0.78
C GLN A 322 -51.63 -3.61 -0.33
N GLY A 323 -51.38 -4.00 -1.58
CA GLY A 323 -52.10 -3.50 -2.75
C GLY A 323 -51.68 -2.10 -3.21
N THR A 324 -50.66 -1.49 -2.59
CA THR A 324 -50.10 -0.21 -3.02
C THR A 324 -48.97 -0.39 -4.04
N ALA A 325 -48.68 0.69 -4.78
CA ALA A 325 -47.56 0.75 -5.71
C ALA A 325 -46.82 2.10 -5.60
N PRO A 326 -46.08 2.33 -4.50
CA PRO A 326 -45.40 3.60 -4.27
C PRO A 326 -44.34 3.85 -5.35
N GLU A 327 -44.23 5.11 -5.76
CA GLU A 327 -43.19 5.56 -6.68
C GLU A 327 -41.89 5.75 -5.92
N VAL A 328 -40.83 5.11 -6.40
CA VAL A 328 -39.54 5.09 -5.72
C VAL A 328 -38.40 5.24 -6.71
N VAL A 329 -37.28 5.77 -6.22
CA VAL A 329 -36.03 5.88 -6.93
C VAL A 329 -35.04 4.90 -6.31
N LEU A 330 -34.31 4.18 -7.14
CA LEU A 330 -33.36 3.16 -6.70
C LEU A 330 -31.93 3.67 -6.87
N GLY A 331 -31.24 3.85 -5.75
CA GLY A 331 -29.81 4.11 -5.74
C GLY A 331 -29.05 2.86 -5.37
N ILE A 332 -27.95 2.56 -6.08
CA ILE A 332 -27.09 1.41 -5.81
C ILE A 332 -25.63 1.86 -5.70
N ASP A 333 -25.02 1.66 -4.54
CA ASP A 333 -23.58 1.84 -4.31
C ASP A 333 -22.87 0.49 -4.46
N ILE A 334 -22.10 0.34 -5.55
CA ILE A 334 -21.33 -0.88 -5.85
C ILE A 334 -19.88 -0.68 -5.42
N GLY A 335 -19.61 -0.91 -4.13
CA GLY A 335 -18.27 -0.91 -3.56
C GLY A 335 -17.49 -2.19 -3.84
N SER A 336 -16.17 -2.14 -3.64
CA SER A 336 -15.27 -3.30 -3.79
C SER A 336 -15.53 -4.39 -2.75
N THR A 337 -15.94 -3.98 -1.55
CA THR A 337 -16.18 -4.87 -0.39
C THR A 337 -17.65 -5.19 -0.21
N SER A 338 -18.52 -4.19 -0.35
CA SER A 338 -19.96 -4.32 -0.18
C SER A 338 -20.74 -3.53 -1.21
N THR A 339 -21.89 -4.10 -1.59
CA THR A 339 -22.89 -3.48 -2.46
C THR A 339 -24.08 -3.09 -1.60
N LYS A 340 -24.55 -1.86 -1.74
CA LYS A 340 -25.72 -1.35 -1.01
C LYS A 340 -26.74 -0.79 -1.98
N ALA A 341 -28.01 -0.85 -1.60
CA ALA A 341 -29.07 -0.18 -2.33
C ALA A 341 -30.04 0.50 -1.39
N VAL A 342 -30.68 1.55 -1.90
CA VAL A 342 -31.74 2.30 -1.23
C VAL A 342 -32.90 2.44 -2.19
N LEU A 343 -34.09 2.10 -1.71
CA LEU A 343 -35.35 2.56 -2.29
C LEU A 343 -35.78 3.80 -1.52
N ALA A 344 -35.83 4.95 -2.18
CA ALA A 344 -36.25 6.21 -1.60
C ALA A 344 -37.46 6.78 -2.34
N GLU A 345 -38.30 7.51 -1.63
CA GLU A 345 -39.30 8.37 -2.22
C GLU A 345 -38.66 9.54 -2.96
N PRO A 346 -39.37 10.12 -3.95
CA PRO A 346 -39.04 11.43 -4.52
C PRO A 346 -38.86 12.55 -3.50
N SER A 347 -39.48 12.44 -2.31
CA SER A 347 -39.35 13.37 -1.18
C SER A 347 -37.99 13.29 -0.49
N GLY A 348 -37.20 12.24 -0.75
CA GLY A 348 -35.94 11.95 -0.08
C GLY A 348 -36.06 10.98 1.11
N GLU A 349 -37.27 10.60 1.52
CA GLU A 349 -37.46 9.60 2.57
C GLU A 349 -37.09 8.18 2.11
N VAL A 350 -36.43 7.41 2.97
CA VAL A 350 -35.95 6.05 2.64
C VAL A 350 -37.02 5.03 3.00
N PHE A 351 -37.52 4.25 2.03
CA PHE A 351 -38.41 3.12 2.26
C PHE A 351 -37.67 1.90 2.82
N ALA A 352 -36.61 1.49 2.12
CA ALA A 352 -35.87 0.28 2.43
C ALA A 352 -34.39 0.42 2.08
N GLY A 353 -33.55 -0.15 2.93
CA GLY A 353 -32.11 -0.30 2.74
C GLY A 353 -31.73 -1.76 2.53
N PHE A 354 -30.75 -1.98 1.66
CA PHE A 354 -30.21 -3.31 1.37
C PHE A 354 -28.69 -3.27 1.44
N TYR A 355 -28.08 -4.22 2.14
CA TYR A 355 -26.63 -4.35 2.26
C TYR A 355 -26.19 -5.79 2.03
N THR A 356 -25.18 -5.99 1.17
CA THR A 356 -24.59 -7.32 0.95
C THR A 356 -23.09 -7.23 0.64
N ARG A 357 -22.38 -8.34 0.81
CA ARG A 357 -20.94 -8.44 0.48
C ARG A 357 -20.73 -8.62 -1.01
N THR A 358 -19.92 -7.75 -1.62
CA THR A 358 -19.59 -7.80 -3.05
C THR A 358 -18.80 -9.06 -3.41
N ALA A 359 -17.87 -9.47 -2.54
CA ALA A 359 -17.03 -10.68 -2.68
C ALA A 359 -16.39 -10.85 -4.09
N GLY A 360 -15.98 -9.75 -4.72
CA GLY A 360 -15.42 -9.76 -6.09
C GLY A 360 -16.43 -10.09 -7.20
N LYS A 361 -17.71 -10.30 -6.87
CA LYS A 361 -18.81 -10.67 -7.76
C LYS A 361 -19.92 -9.59 -7.74
N PRO A 362 -19.66 -8.38 -8.28
CA PRO A 362 -20.60 -7.25 -8.20
C PRO A 362 -21.95 -7.55 -8.87
N MET A 363 -21.97 -8.29 -9.99
CA MET A 363 -23.24 -8.65 -10.64
C MET A 363 -24.08 -9.58 -9.76
N TYR A 364 -23.48 -10.62 -9.17
CA TYR A 364 -24.19 -11.53 -8.26
C TYR A 364 -24.75 -10.80 -7.03
N SER A 365 -24.03 -9.79 -6.53
CA SER A 365 -24.44 -8.99 -5.38
C SER A 365 -25.65 -8.11 -5.70
N VAL A 366 -25.66 -7.50 -6.89
CA VAL A 366 -26.81 -6.71 -7.38
C VAL A 366 -28.00 -7.61 -7.67
N GLN A 367 -27.78 -8.80 -8.23
CA GLN A 367 -28.85 -9.79 -8.42
C GLN A 367 -29.45 -10.25 -7.09
N ALA A 368 -28.63 -10.46 -6.06
CA ALA A 368 -29.12 -10.77 -4.72
C ALA A 368 -30.02 -9.65 -4.18
N ILE A 369 -29.63 -8.39 -4.34
CA ILE A 369 -30.47 -7.24 -3.96
C ILE A 369 -31.79 -7.23 -4.73
N PHE A 370 -31.78 -7.45 -6.05
CA PHE A 370 -33.01 -7.46 -6.84
C PHE A 370 -33.96 -8.60 -6.46
N GLU A 371 -33.40 -9.77 -6.16
CA GLU A 371 -34.14 -10.92 -5.63
C GLU A 371 -34.80 -10.56 -4.29
N THR A 372 -34.06 -9.92 -3.38
CA THR A 372 -34.57 -9.47 -2.09
C THR A 372 -35.68 -8.42 -2.24
N ILE A 373 -35.54 -7.46 -3.16
CA ILE A 373 -36.61 -6.47 -3.44
C ILE A 373 -37.88 -7.18 -3.92
N ARG A 374 -37.77 -8.18 -4.80
CA ARG A 374 -38.93 -8.99 -5.23
C ARG A 374 -39.54 -9.78 -4.08
N HIS A 375 -38.71 -10.33 -3.20
CA HIS A 375 -39.19 -11.02 -2.00
C HIS A 375 -40.00 -10.08 -1.11
N VAL A 376 -39.54 -8.85 -0.87
CA VAL A 376 -40.28 -7.83 -0.11
C VAL A 376 -41.63 -7.52 -0.77
N GLN A 377 -41.66 -7.28 -2.08
CA GLN A 377 -42.88 -7.03 -2.85
C GLN A 377 -43.89 -8.19 -2.72
N GLN A 378 -43.42 -9.44 -2.79
CA GLN A 378 -44.27 -10.63 -2.64
C GLN A 378 -44.78 -10.80 -1.22
N ARG A 379 -43.91 -10.66 -0.22
CA ARG A 379 -44.23 -10.81 1.21
C ARG A 379 -45.31 -9.83 1.65
N TRP A 380 -45.26 -8.60 1.12
CA TRP A 380 -46.18 -7.52 1.45
C TRP A 380 -47.29 -7.30 0.42
N GLY A 381 -47.40 -8.14 -0.61
CA GLY A 381 -48.45 -8.04 -1.63
C GLY A 381 -48.53 -6.64 -2.29
N MET A 382 -47.39 -6.03 -2.58
CA MET A 382 -47.27 -4.66 -3.10
C MET A 382 -46.23 -4.59 -4.24
N ASP A 383 -46.16 -3.48 -4.98
CA ASP A 383 -45.21 -3.32 -6.10
C ASP A 383 -44.57 -1.94 -6.13
N PHE A 384 -43.29 -1.82 -5.75
CA PHE A 384 -42.49 -0.62 -6.00
C PHE A 384 -42.45 -0.22 -7.49
N ARG A 385 -42.98 0.96 -7.82
CA ARG A 385 -42.83 1.55 -9.15
C ARG A 385 -41.51 2.32 -9.20
N ILE A 386 -40.47 1.69 -9.73
CA ILE A 386 -39.14 2.30 -9.85
C ILE A 386 -39.16 3.31 -11.02
N THR A 387 -39.07 4.60 -10.70
CA THR A 387 -39.13 5.71 -11.66
C THR A 387 -37.76 6.15 -12.16
N GLY A 388 -36.70 5.91 -11.37
CA GLY A 388 -35.32 6.20 -11.75
C GLY A 388 -34.32 5.30 -11.04
N VAL A 389 -33.18 5.04 -11.69
CA VAL A 389 -32.10 4.22 -11.15
C VAL A 389 -30.75 4.90 -11.33
N ALA A 390 -30.00 5.06 -10.24
CA ALA A 390 -28.63 5.53 -10.28
C ALA A 390 -27.66 4.53 -9.66
N THR A 391 -26.43 4.52 -10.18
CA THR A 391 -25.34 3.72 -9.64
C THR A 391 -24.16 4.58 -9.23
N THR A 392 -23.52 4.22 -8.12
CA THR A 392 -22.29 4.84 -7.61
C THR A 392 -21.29 3.80 -7.07
N GLY A 393 -20.16 4.26 -6.54
CA GLY A 393 -19.06 3.41 -6.08
C GLY A 393 -18.17 2.89 -7.20
N SER A 394 -17.22 2.02 -6.85
CA SER A 394 -16.19 1.49 -7.77
C SER A 394 -16.75 0.70 -8.97
N GLY A 395 -17.85 -0.04 -8.78
CA GLY A 395 -18.48 -0.88 -9.81
C GLY A 395 -19.54 -0.17 -10.65
N ARG A 396 -19.82 1.12 -10.39
CA ARG A 396 -20.93 1.89 -10.98
C ARG A 396 -21.04 1.82 -12.49
N LYS A 397 -19.92 2.00 -13.20
CA LYS A 397 -19.94 2.04 -14.67
C LYS A 397 -20.29 0.69 -15.27
N PHE A 398 -19.76 -0.38 -14.68
CA PHE A 398 -19.98 -1.74 -15.16
C PHE A 398 -21.43 -2.16 -14.88
N ILE A 399 -21.85 -2.10 -13.63
CA ILE A 399 -23.20 -2.51 -13.23
C ILE A 399 -24.25 -1.58 -13.82
N GLY A 400 -24.04 -0.26 -13.79
CA GLY A 400 -24.98 0.72 -14.36
C GLY A 400 -25.32 0.42 -15.81
N ARG A 401 -24.33 0.13 -16.66
CA ARG A 401 -24.57 -0.28 -18.07
C ARG A 401 -25.28 -1.63 -18.18
N LEU A 402 -25.07 -2.57 -17.24
CA LEU A 402 -25.72 -3.89 -17.26
C LEU A 402 -27.16 -3.89 -16.76
N ILE A 403 -27.52 -2.99 -15.84
CA ILE A 403 -28.89 -2.90 -15.35
C ILE A 403 -29.73 -1.87 -16.12
N GLY A 404 -29.09 -1.03 -16.93
CA GLY A 404 -29.74 0.13 -17.56
C GLY A 404 -29.99 1.22 -16.53
N ALA A 405 -28.98 1.58 -15.73
CA ALA A 405 -29.12 2.70 -14.81
C ALA A 405 -29.23 4.00 -15.63
N ASP A 406 -30.17 4.86 -15.22
CA ASP A 406 -30.42 6.16 -15.83
C ASP A 406 -29.24 7.11 -15.61
N LEU A 407 -28.57 6.97 -14.46
CA LEU A 407 -27.43 7.81 -14.10
C LEU A 407 -26.28 7.01 -13.48
N ILE A 408 -25.06 7.42 -13.78
CA ILE A 408 -23.83 6.89 -13.19
C ILE A 408 -23.11 8.04 -12.47
N VAL A 409 -23.19 8.05 -11.15
CA VAL A 409 -22.79 9.17 -10.29
C VAL A 409 -21.46 8.91 -9.61
N ASP A 410 -20.59 9.91 -9.50
CA ASP A 410 -19.39 9.79 -8.68
C ASP A 410 -19.70 9.60 -7.19
N GLU A 411 -18.94 8.76 -6.50
CA GLU A 411 -19.19 8.38 -5.11
C GLU A 411 -19.07 9.57 -4.16
N ILE A 412 -18.08 10.45 -4.38
CA ILE A 412 -17.86 11.62 -3.52
C ILE A 412 -19.06 12.57 -3.64
N THR A 413 -19.56 12.76 -4.86
CA THR A 413 -20.75 13.58 -5.13
C THR A 413 -22.01 12.97 -4.51
N ALA A 414 -22.20 11.65 -4.62
CA ALA A 414 -23.35 10.97 -4.01
C ALA A 414 -23.33 11.12 -2.48
N HIS A 415 -22.20 10.84 -1.83
CA HIS A 415 -22.04 10.99 -0.38
C HIS A 415 -22.27 12.44 0.10
N ALA A 416 -21.78 13.43 -0.65
CA ALA A 416 -22.01 14.84 -0.37
C ALA A 416 -23.49 15.23 -0.50
N ARG A 417 -24.17 14.78 -1.56
CA ARG A 417 -25.61 15.06 -1.73
C ARG A 417 -26.45 14.45 -0.61
N ALA A 418 -26.14 13.21 -0.20
CA ALA A 418 -26.80 12.57 0.93
C ALA A 418 -26.53 13.30 2.25
N ALA A 419 -25.30 13.77 2.49
CA ALA A 419 -24.98 14.57 3.67
C ALA A 419 -25.84 15.84 3.74
N TYR A 420 -25.94 16.56 2.62
CA TYR A 420 -26.73 17.79 2.53
C TYR A 420 -28.23 17.57 2.77
N GLU A 421 -28.79 16.46 2.29
CA GLU A 421 -30.19 16.08 2.54
C GLU A 421 -30.44 15.83 4.03
N LEU A 422 -29.49 15.16 4.69
CA LEU A 422 -29.63 14.75 6.08
C LEU A 422 -29.48 15.94 7.05
N ASP A 423 -28.55 16.85 6.78
CA ASP A 423 -28.44 18.14 7.48
C ASP A 423 -27.75 19.16 6.56
N PRO A 424 -28.45 20.20 6.08
CA PRO A 424 -27.89 21.23 5.20
C PRO A 424 -26.70 22.01 5.80
N ARG A 425 -26.49 21.93 7.11
CA ARG A 425 -25.36 22.58 7.79
C ARG A 425 -24.05 21.82 7.66
N ILE A 426 -24.08 20.54 7.27
CA ILE A 426 -22.87 19.71 7.16
C ILE A 426 -21.89 20.34 6.18
N ASP A 427 -20.68 20.58 6.68
CA ASP A 427 -19.57 21.15 5.91
C ASP A 427 -18.40 20.16 5.75
N THR A 428 -18.41 19.07 6.53
CA THR A 428 -17.32 18.10 6.59
C THR A 428 -17.86 16.69 6.66
N ILE A 429 -17.33 15.80 5.83
CA ILE A 429 -17.62 14.38 5.84
C ILE A 429 -16.35 13.61 6.21
N VAL A 430 -16.47 12.82 7.27
CA VAL A 430 -15.52 11.77 7.64
C VAL A 430 -16.11 10.45 7.14
N GLU A 431 -15.52 9.86 6.12
CA GLU A 431 -15.96 8.58 5.59
C GLU A 431 -14.86 7.54 5.81
N ILE A 432 -15.16 6.52 6.60
CA ILE A 432 -14.26 5.39 6.79
C ILE A 432 -14.95 4.14 6.25
N GLY A 433 -14.46 3.66 5.12
CA GLY A 433 -14.91 2.45 4.46
C GLY A 433 -14.19 1.22 5.01
N GLY A 434 -14.47 0.07 4.38
CA GLY A 434 -13.77 -1.18 4.69
C GLY A 434 -12.32 -1.17 4.22
N GLN A 435 -12.03 -0.60 3.05
CA GLN A 435 -10.70 -0.66 2.42
C GLN A 435 -10.08 0.69 2.10
N ASP A 436 -10.91 1.72 2.03
CA ASP A 436 -10.52 3.10 1.79
C ASP A 436 -11.18 4.00 2.82
N SER A 437 -10.60 5.19 2.98
CA SER A 437 -11.17 6.25 3.80
C SER A 437 -11.08 7.55 3.02
N LYS A 438 -12.13 8.37 3.11
CA LYS A 438 -12.29 9.61 2.36
C LYS A 438 -12.60 10.74 3.31
N PHE A 439 -11.87 11.83 3.16
CA PHE A 439 -12.13 13.09 3.83
C PHE A 439 -12.65 14.09 2.80
N THR A 440 -13.83 14.63 3.03
CA THR A 440 -14.47 15.56 2.09
C THR A 440 -14.93 16.79 2.85
N THR A 441 -14.64 17.97 2.32
CA THR A 441 -15.26 19.23 2.77
C THR A 441 -16.19 19.74 1.69
N MET A 442 -17.26 20.38 2.11
CA MET A 442 -18.32 20.85 1.23
C MET A 442 -18.88 22.18 1.71
N ARG A 443 -19.54 22.87 0.80
CA ARG A 443 -20.28 24.10 1.06
C ARG A 443 -21.55 24.07 0.24
N ASP A 444 -22.70 24.25 0.89
CA ASP A 444 -24.01 24.28 0.24
C ASP A 444 -24.25 23.07 -0.69
N GLY A 445 -23.95 21.86 -0.22
CA GLY A 445 -24.09 20.63 -1.01
C GLY A 445 -22.94 20.35 -1.99
N MET A 446 -22.09 21.33 -2.30
CA MET A 446 -21.01 21.19 -3.27
C MET A 446 -19.67 20.83 -2.62
N VAL A 447 -19.01 19.81 -3.17
CA VAL A 447 -17.66 19.38 -2.74
C VAL A 447 -16.64 20.49 -3.04
N THR A 448 -15.93 20.93 -2.00
CA THR A 448 -14.86 21.95 -2.12
C THR A 448 -13.47 21.33 -2.10
N PHE A 449 -13.31 20.23 -1.36
CA PHE A 449 -12.07 19.46 -1.28
C PHE A 449 -12.42 18.01 -0.97
N SER A 450 -11.69 17.08 -1.57
CA SER A 450 -11.77 15.68 -1.18
C SER A 450 -10.40 15.04 -1.29
N GLN A 451 -10.07 14.21 -0.31
CA GLN A 451 -8.84 13.44 -0.23
C GLN A 451 -9.19 12.01 0.17
N MET A 452 -8.65 11.05 -0.57
CA MET A 452 -8.87 9.63 -0.32
C MET A 452 -7.55 8.93 -0.09
N ASN A 453 -7.53 8.00 0.86
CA ASN A 453 -6.47 7.02 1.00
C ASN A 453 -6.97 5.68 0.45
N THR A 454 -6.42 5.28 -0.70
CA THR A 454 -6.72 4.00 -1.37
C THR A 454 -5.68 2.91 -1.10
N ILE A 455 -4.58 3.26 -0.43
CA ILE A 455 -3.38 2.41 -0.39
C ILE A 455 -3.19 1.77 0.98
N CYS A 456 -3.60 2.43 2.07
CA CYS A 456 -3.26 2.01 3.43
C CYS A 456 -4.49 1.58 4.23
N ALA A 457 -4.51 0.33 4.71
CA ALA A 457 -5.58 -0.24 5.53
C ALA A 457 -5.59 0.27 6.99
N ALA A 458 -4.50 0.90 7.45
CA ALA A 458 -4.30 1.33 8.84
C ALA A 458 -5.39 2.28 9.37
N GLY A 459 -6.00 3.07 8.49
CA GLY A 459 -7.05 4.03 8.83
C GLY A 459 -8.45 3.59 8.37
N THR A 460 -8.68 2.30 8.17
CA THR A 460 -9.92 1.75 7.57
C THR A 460 -10.61 0.76 8.50
N GLY A 461 -11.89 0.48 8.23
CA GLY A 461 -12.67 -0.52 8.96
C GLY A 461 -12.08 -1.93 8.91
N SER A 462 -11.37 -2.30 7.82
CA SER A 462 -10.77 -3.63 7.74
C SER A 462 -9.68 -3.88 8.76
N PHE A 463 -8.97 -2.85 9.22
CA PHE A 463 -8.01 -3.04 10.31
C PHE A 463 -8.72 -3.42 11.60
N LEU A 464 -9.83 -2.76 11.93
CA LEU A 464 -10.65 -3.10 13.11
C LEU A 464 -11.24 -4.51 12.98
N GLU A 465 -11.78 -4.87 11.83
CA GLU A 465 -12.31 -6.23 11.57
C GLU A 465 -11.21 -7.30 11.71
N GLU A 466 -10.01 -7.03 11.20
CA GLU A 466 -8.86 -7.94 11.31
C GLU A 466 -8.39 -8.10 12.76
N GLN A 467 -8.35 -7.01 13.55
CA GLN A 467 -8.02 -7.12 14.98
C GLN A 467 -9.09 -7.88 15.75
N ALA A 468 -10.37 -7.64 15.46
CA ALA A 468 -11.49 -8.36 16.08
C ALA A 468 -11.39 -9.86 15.81
N SER A 469 -11.22 -10.25 14.54
CA SER A 469 -11.09 -11.65 14.14
C SER A 469 -9.85 -12.32 14.73
N LYS A 470 -8.71 -11.62 14.81
CA LYS A 470 -7.49 -12.15 15.43
C LYS A 470 -7.64 -12.41 16.93
N LEU A 471 -8.42 -11.57 17.61
CA LEU A 471 -8.67 -11.64 19.06
C LEU A 471 -9.95 -12.41 19.42
N ASP A 472 -10.52 -13.13 18.44
CA ASP A 472 -11.75 -13.92 18.58
C ASP A 472 -12.95 -13.11 19.13
N VAL A 473 -13.12 -11.89 18.60
CA VAL A 473 -14.19 -10.96 18.99
C VAL A 473 -15.17 -10.79 17.83
N PRO A 474 -16.46 -11.14 18.00
CA PRO A 474 -17.49 -10.83 17.02
C PRO A 474 -17.54 -9.33 16.73
N LEU A 475 -17.60 -8.95 15.46
CA LEU A 475 -17.57 -7.53 15.06
C LEU A 475 -18.75 -6.74 15.66
N SER A 476 -19.91 -7.38 15.83
CA SER A 476 -21.09 -6.81 16.51
C SER A 476 -20.84 -6.45 17.98
N GLU A 477 -19.87 -7.07 18.64
CA GLU A 477 -19.53 -6.78 20.03
C GLU A 477 -18.38 -5.79 20.18
N TYR A 478 -17.67 -5.46 19.10
CA TYR A 478 -16.45 -4.65 19.14
C TYR A 478 -16.66 -3.34 19.89
N ALA A 479 -17.65 -2.54 19.46
CA ALA A 479 -17.90 -1.21 20.02
C ALA A 479 -18.16 -1.30 21.53
N ARG A 480 -19.05 -2.20 21.94
CA ARG A 480 -19.42 -2.42 23.35
C ARG A 480 -18.22 -2.83 24.22
N ARG A 481 -17.31 -3.66 23.69
CA ARG A 481 -16.12 -4.13 24.42
C ARG A 481 -15.04 -3.05 24.55
N ALA A 482 -14.88 -2.22 23.52
CA ALA A 482 -13.91 -1.12 23.53
C ALA A 482 -14.42 0.13 24.27
N GLU A 483 -15.74 0.33 24.35
CA GLU A 483 -16.34 1.45 25.07
C GLU A 483 -15.95 1.47 26.54
N ASN A 484 -15.73 2.68 27.07
CA ASN A 484 -15.35 2.94 28.45
C ASN A 484 -14.03 2.28 28.89
N LYS A 485 -13.18 1.86 27.94
CA LYS A 485 -11.85 1.32 28.23
C LYS A 485 -10.77 2.38 27.98
N PRO A 486 -9.84 2.58 28.93
CA PRO A 486 -8.63 3.33 28.64
C PRO A 486 -7.76 2.53 27.66
N ALA A 487 -6.83 3.19 26.99
CA ALA A 487 -5.95 2.52 26.04
C ALA A 487 -4.50 3.01 26.15
N PRO A 488 -3.52 2.11 25.96
CA PRO A 488 -2.13 2.51 25.80
C PRO A 488 -1.91 3.21 24.45
N LEU A 489 -0.77 3.87 24.31
CA LEU A 489 -0.38 4.51 23.05
C LEU A 489 0.07 3.46 22.03
N THR A 490 -0.50 3.46 20.84
CA THR A 490 -0.08 2.58 19.74
C THR A 490 0.40 3.41 18.56
N SER A 491 1.17 2.81 17.67
CA SER A 491 1.51 3.38 16.38
C SER A 491 0.25 3.74 15.60
N ASP A 492 0.36 4.73 14.72
CA ASP A 492 -0.71 5.23 13.85
C ASP A 492 -0.27 5.24 12.38
N ARG A 493 0.87 4.61 12.07
CA ARG A 493 1.52 4.75 10.76
C ARG A 493 1.07 3.70 9.75
N CYS A 494 1.09 2.44 10.17
CA CYS A 494 0.88 1.27 9.32
C CYS A 494 0.32 0.14 10.18
N THR A 495 -0.57 -0.68 9.61
CA THR A 495 -1.18 -1.83 10.29
C THR A 495 -0.11 -2.75 10.90
N VAL A 496 1.03 -2.93 10.23
CA VAL A 496 2.14 -3.77 10.73
C VAL A 496 2.70 -3.26 12.06
N PHE A 497 2.92 -1.95 12.20
CA PHE A 497 3.42 -1.39 13.46
C PHE A 497 2.35 -1.33 14.52
N MET A 498 1.12 -1.01 14.13
CA MET A 498 -0.05 -1.05 15.02
C MET A 498 -0.25 -2.44 15.61
N GLU A 499 -0.18 -3.48 14.79
CA GLU A 499 -0.28 -4.89 15.20
C GLU A 499 0.86 -5.30 16.12
N ARG A 500 2.09 -4.87 15.81
CA ARG A 500 3.23 -5.14 16.68
C ARG A 500 3.02 -4.54 18.07
N ASP A 501 2.54 -3.30 18.15
CA ASP A 501 2.28 -2.64 19.44
C ASP A 501 1.15 -3.35 20.18
N ILE A 502 0.08 -3.74 19.48
CA ILE A 502 -1.02 -4.56 20.01
C ILE A 502 -0.49 -5.88 20.60
N ASN A 503 0.33 -6.62 19.85
CA ASN A 503 0.93 -7.88 20.32
C ASN A 503 1.84 -7.66 21.53
N ASN A 504 2.61 -6.58 21.52
CA ASN A 504 3.45 -6.21 22.66
C ASN A 504 2.62 -5.91 23.92
N TYR A 505 1.48 -5.21 23.78
CA TYR A 505 0.59 -4.95 24.91
C TYR A 505 -0.10 -6.22 25.41
N LEU A 506 -0.50 -7.13 24.53
CA LEU A 506 -1.01 -8.45 24.94
C LEU A 506 0.06 -9.24 25.71
N ASN A 507 1.32 -9.19 25.28
CA ASN A 507 2.45 -9.82 25.98
C ASN A 507 2.78 -9.16 27.34
N GLN A 508 2.25 -7.95 27.59
CA GLN A 508 2.35 -7.22 28.86
C GLN A 508 1.05 -7.33 29.69
N ASP A 509 0.20 -8.31 29.39
CA ASP A 509 -1.06 -8.60 30.09
C ASP A 509 -2.11 -7.47 30.03
N TYR A 510 -2.11 -6.64 28.98
CA TYR A 510 -3.28 -5.79 28.68
C TYR A 510 -4.44 -6.67 28.20
N SER A 511 -5.65 -6.31 28.61
CA SER A 511 -6.85 -7.05 28.20
C SER A 511 -7.18 -6.80 26.73
N VAL A 512 -7.86 -7.78 26.11
CA VAL A 512 -8.38 -7.66 24.74
C VAL A 512 -9.20 -6.38 24.58
N ASP A 513 -10.05 -6.04 25.54
CA ASP A 513 -10.88 -4.82 25.52
C ASP A 513 -10.04 -3.53 25.41
N GLU A 514 -8.93 -3.42 26.17
CA GLU A 514 -8.02 -2.27 26.14
C GLU A 514 -7.27 -2.16 24.82
N VAL A 515 -6.89 -3.30 24.25
CA VAL A 515 -6.20 -3.39 22.96
C VAL A 515 -7.14 -3.08 21.79
N LEU A 516 -8.43 -3.49 21.87
CA LEU A 516 -9.45 -3.09 20.90
C LEU A 516 -9.68 -1.57 20.90
N ALA A 517 -9.67 -0.94 22.09
CA ALA A 517 -9.73 0.51 22.22
C ALA A 517 -8.46 1.18 21.66
N ALA A 518 -7.28 0.61 21.91
CA ALA A 518 -6.02 1.08 21.32
C ALA A 518 -6.07 1.09 19.79
N ALA A 519 -6.58 0.02 19.17
CA ALA A 519 -6.76 -0.08 17.73
C ALA A 519 -7.71 1.00 17.16
N ILE A 520 -8.77 1.36 17.89
CA ILE A 520 -9.67 2.48 17.51
C ILE A 520 -8.90 3.80 17.51
N PHE A 521 -8.10 4.06 18.54
CA PHE A 521 -7.28 5.27 18.60
C PHE A 521 -6.25 5.31 17.47
N SER A 522 -5.62 4.18 17.13
CA SER A 522 -4.70 4.09 15.99
C SER A 522 -5.39 4.46 14.67
N VAL A 523 -6.61 3.94 14.43
CA VAL A 523 -7.38 4.24 13.21
C VAL A 523 -7.73 5.72 13.14
N ARG A 524 -8.16 6.32 14.27
CA ARG A 524 -8.44 7.75 14.36
C ARG A 524 -7.21 8.59 14.02
N GLU A 525 -6.08 8.35 14.69
CA GLU A 525 -4.85 9.11 14.46
C GLU A 525 -4.33 8.92 13.03
N ASN A 526 -4.38 7.70 12.50
CA ASN A 526 -4.01 7.43 11.12
C ASN A 526 -4.86 8.25 10.15
N TYR A 527 -6.19 8.23 10.34
CA TYR A 527 -7.11 8.98 9.50
C TYR A 527 -6.83 10.48 9.56
N LEU A 528 -6.70 11.06 10.76
CA LEU A 528 -6.47 12.49 10.94
C LEU A 528 -5.12 12.98 10.38
N GLN A 529 -4.09 12.13 10.43
CA GLN A 529 -2.76 12.50 9.93
C GLN A 529 -2.54 12.20 8.45
N LYS A 530 -3.25 11.22 7.87
CA LYS A 530 -2.97 10.71 6.51
C LYS A 530 -4.08 10.99 5.50
N VAL A 531 -5.31 11.14 5.96
CA VAL A 531 -6.49 11.28 5.09
C VAL A 531 -7.13 12.64 5.26
N ALA A 532 -7.41 13.02 6.51
CA ALA A 532 -7.94 14.34 6.78
C ALA A 532 -6.84 15.40 6.70
N THR A 533 -7.24 16.60 6.32
CA THR A 533 -6.46 17.79 6.61
C THR A 533 -7.13 18.46 7.81
N GLU A 534 -6.59 18.26 9.02
CA GLU A 534 -7.24 18.76 10.26
C GLU A 534 -7.60 20.25 10.20
N ALA A 535 -6.78 21.07 9.54
CA ALA A 535 -7.03 22.50 9.36
C ALA A 535 -8.27 22.83 8.51
N HIS A 536 -8.79 21.87 7.74
CA HIS A 536 -9.98 22.02 6.90
C HIS A 536 -11.24 21.45 7.55
N ILE A 537 -11.16 20.83 8.73
CA ILE A 537 -12.35 20.29 9.41
C ILE A 537 -13.22 21.45 9.90
N GLY A 538 -14.40 21.60 9.30
CA GLY A 538 -15.42 22.59 9.63
C GLY A 538 -16.26 22.20 10.85
N ASP A 539 -17.28 23.00 11.15
CA ASP A 539 -17.99 22.95 12.44
C ASP A 539 -19.00 21.79 12.49
N HIS A 540 -19.60 21.41 11.36
CA HIS A 540 -20.63 20.39 11.28
C HIS A 540 -20.10 19.15 10.56
N VAL A 541 -19.59 18.20 11.36
CA VAL A 541 -18.96 16.98 10.89
C VAL A 541 -19.98 15.84 10.82
N CYS A 542 -20.10 15.22 9.65
CA CYS A 542 -20.89 14.01 9.42
C CYS A 542 -19.97 12.79 9.28
N PHE A 543 -20.21 11.73 10.04
CA PHE A 543 -19.49 10.46 9.92
C PHE A 543 -20.32 9.47 9.12
N GLN A 544 -19.81 9.09 7.93
CA GLN A 544 -20.42 8.16 7.00
C GLN A 544 -19.63 6.85 6.85
N GLY A 545 -20.26 5.85 6.25
CA GLY A 545 -19.73 4.50 6.06
C GLY A 545 -20.17 3.53 7.16
N ALA A 546 -20.02 2.23 6.89
CA ALA A 546 -20.45 1.18 7.83
C ALA A 546 -19.72 1.24 9.18
N THR A 547 -18.49 1.76 9.22
CA THR A 547 -17.75 1.92 10.48
C THR A 547 -18.33 2.99 11.38
N ALA A 548 -19.18 3.90 10.87
CA ALA A 548 -19.89 4.86 11.70
C ALA A 548 -20.91 4.18 12.63
N LYS A 549 -21.30 2.91 12.36
CA LYS A 549 -22.04 2.05 13.31
C LYS A 549 -21.20 1.62 14.52
N ASN A 550 -19.88 1.84 14.52
CA ASN A 550 -19.03 1.61 15.69
C ASN A 550 -19.04 2.86 16.57
N ARG A 551 -19.90 2.86 17.59
CA ARG A 551 -20.05 3.99 18.53
C ARG A 551 -18.75 4.37 19.25
N ALA A 552 -17.89 3.40 19.57
CA ALA A 552 -16.59 3.66 20.18
C ALA A 552 -15.64 4.45 19.24
N LEU A 553 -15.69 4.18 17.93
CA LEU A 553 -14.94 4.93 16.93
C LEU A 553 -15.45 6.37 16.81
N VAL A 554 -16.77 6.57 16.81
CA VAL A 554 -17.37 7.92 16.79
C VAL A 554 -16.98 8.71 18.04
N ALA A 555 -17.02 8.07 19.22
CA ALA A 555 -16.55 8.67 20.46
C ALA A 555 -15.07 9.08 20.39
N ALA A 556 -14.21 8.27 19.74
CA ALA A 556 -12.81 8.60 19.58
C ALA A 556 -12.59 9.88 18.77
N PHE A 557 -13.36 10.08 17.69
CA PHE A 557 -13.32 11.28 16.86
C PHE A 557 -13.90 12.50 17.57
N GLU A 558 -15.05 12.36 18.22
CA GLU A 558 -15.67 13.43 19.01
C GLU A 558 -14.70 13.96 20.07
N GLN A 559 -14.08 13.07 20.85
CA GLN A 559 -13.12 13.44 21.90
C GLN A 559 -11.90 14.19 21.34
N ARG A 560 -11.43 13.82 20.14
CA ARG A 560 -10.24 14.41 19.52
C ARG A 560 -10.53 15.75 18.82
N LEU A 561 -11.73 15.92 18.28
CA LEU A 561 -12.15 17.13 17.58
C LEU A 561 -12.83 18.16 18.50
N GLY A 562 -13.29 17.72 19.68
CA GLY A 562 -13.95 18.57 20.68
C GLY A 562 -15.29 19.15 20.20
N ARG A 563 -15.96 18.49 19.25
CA ARG A 563 -17.21 18.95 18.63
C ARG A 563 -18.15 17.76 18.36
N PRO A 564 -19.48 17.99 18.26
CA PRO A 564 -20.44 16.95 17.93
C PRO A 564 -20.16 16.33 16.55
N ILE A 565 -20.38 15.02 16.43
CA ILE A 565 -20.27 14.25 15.19
C ILE A 565 -21.66 13.74 14.84
N PHE A 566 -22.20 14.21 13.72
CA PHE A 566 -23.48 13.73 13.22
C PHE A 566 -23.34 12.33 12.61
N VAL A 567 -24.18 11.40 13.04
CA VAL A 567 -24.26 10.04 12.49
C VAL A 567 -25.72 9.78 12.11
N SER A 568 -25.98 9.60 10.82
CA SER A 568 -27.30 9.21 10.35
C SER A 568 -27.57 7.72 10.58
N LYS A 569 -28.82 7.35 10.83
CA LYS A 569 -29.24 5.93 10.82
C LYS A 569 -28.97 5.24 9.47
N TYR A 570 -28.86 6.03 8.39
CA TYR A 570 -28.50 5.56 7.04
C TYR A 570 -26.99 5.65 6.75
N CYS A 571 -26.11 5.82 7.74
CA CYS A 571 -24.68 6.10 7.54
C CYS A 571 -23.96 5.13 6.57
N HIS A 572 -24.38 3.86 6.54
CA HIS A 572 -23.83 2.80 5.71
C HIS A 572 -24.43 2.74 4.29
N LEU A 573 -25.48 3.52 4.04
CA LEU A 573 -26.27 3.58 2.80
C LEU A 573 -26.16 4.94 2.10
N THR A 574 -25.40 5.91 2.64
CA THR A 574 -25.39 7.29 2.15
C THR A 574 -24.97 7.42 0.68
N GLY A 575 -24.04 6.59 0.19
CA GLY A 575 -23.70 6.56 -1.23
C GLY A 575 -24.88 6.17 -2.12
N ALA A 576 -25.63 5.13 -1.74
CA ALA A 576 -26.82 4.71 -2.45
C ALA A 576 -27.94 5.77 -2.36
N LEU A 577 -28.17 6.34 -1.17
CA LEU A 577 -29.15 7.42 -0.97
C LEU A 577 -28.83 8.63 -1.85
N GLY A 578 -27.58 9.08 -1.86
CA GLY A 578 -27.15 10.21 -2.69
C GLY A 578 -27.33 9.97 -4.18
N ALA A 579 -27.04 8.74 -4.64
CA ALA A 579 -27.29 8.36 -6.02
C ALA A 579 -28.78 8.43 -6.37
N ALA A 580 -29.67 7.92 -5.49
CA ALA A 580 -31.11 7.98 -5.69
C ALA A 580 -31.63 9.42 -5.78
N LEU A 581 -31.16 10.30 -4.88
CA LEU A 581 -31.55 11.72 -4.85
C LEU A 581 -31.13 12.45 -6.14
N ILE A 582 -29.92 12.19 -6.65
CA ILE A 582 -29.44 12.83 -7.88
C ILE A 582 -30.20 12.31 -9.10
N ALA A 583 -30.51 11.01 -9.15
CA ALA A 583 -31.37 10.47 -10.22
C ALA A 583 -32.75 11.14 -10.24
N TRP A 584 -33.33 11.41 -9.07
CA TRP A 584 -34.60 12.12 -8.97
C TRP A 584 -34.50 13.56 -9.49
N GLU A 585 -33.47 14.31 -9.08
CA GLU A 585 -33.27 15.71 -9.47
C GLU A 585 -33.10 15.89 -10.98
N GLU A 586 -32.23 15.08 -11.60
CA GLU A 586 -32.01 15.11 -13.06
C GLU A 586 -33.31 14.78 -13.83
N GLN A 587 -34.12 13.85 -13.30
CA GLN A 587 -35.44 13.54 -13.89
C GLN A 587 -36.48 14.65 -13.69
N ALA A 588 -36.36 15.44 -12.61
CA ALA A 588 -37.27 16.55 -12.32
C ALA A 588 -37.00 17.79 -13.19
N ASP A 589 -35.75 18.01 -13.59
CA ASP A 589 -35.34 19.13 -14.45
C ASP A 589 -35.68 18.93 -15.95
N GLU A 590 -35.99 17.71 -16.38
CA GLU A 590 -36.45 17.42 -17.75
C GLU A 590 -37.91 17.90 -17.98
N MET A 591 -38.09 18.87 -18.87
CA MET A 591 -39.34 19.66 -19.05
C MET A 591 -40.57 18.89 -19.59
N GLU A 592 -40.51 17.59 -19.90
CA GLU A 592 -41.66 16.83 -20.44
C GLU A 592 -42.03 15.58 -19.60
N GLU A 593 -43.10 15.73 -18.82
CA GLU A 593 -43.72 14.72 -17.95
C GLU A 593 -44.19 13.44 -18.68
N ALA A 594 -44.41 13.51 -20.01
CA ALA A 594 -44.92 12.42 -20.83
C ALA A 594 -43.83 11.47 -21.41
N ALA A 595 -42.55 11.79 -21.26
CA ALA A 595 -41.42 11.01 -21.78
C ALA A 595 -40.67 10.20 -20.71
N ARG A 596 -41.14 10.24 -19.45
CA ARG A 596 -40.50 9.65 -18.26
C ARG A 596 -40.49 8.13 -18.27
N LYS A 597 -39.59 7.51 -19.02
CA LYS A 597 -39.38 6.05 -18.98
C LYS A 597 -37.93 5.75 -18.62
N SER A 598 -37.72 5.21 -17.42
CA SER A 598 -36.41 4.71 -16.99
C SER A 598 -35.88 3.69 -18.00
N SER A 599 -34.58 3.77 -18.24
CA SER A 599 -33.79 2.80 -19.00
C SER A 599 -33.55 1.49 -18.23
N PHE A 600 -34.01 1.42 -16.99
CA PHE A 600 -33.88 0.26 -16.12
C PHE A 600 -34.52 -0.98 -16.72
N ARG A 601 -33.72 -2.04 -16.84
CA ARG A 601 -34.13 -3.32 -17.43
C ARG A 601 -35.05 -4.15 -16.53
N GLY A 602 -35.30 -3.70 -15.30
CA GLY A 602 -36.21 -4.32 -14.35
C GLY A 602 -35.54 -5.28 -13.38
N LEU A 603 -36.26 -5.59 -12.30
CA LEU A 603 -35.77 -6.48 -11.24
C LEU A 603 -35.54 -7.91 -11.73
N GLN A 604 -36.24 -8.38 -12.79
CA GLN A 604 -36.13 -9.76 -13.29
C GLN A 604 -34.72 -10.16 -13.79
N LEU A 605 -33.78 -9.21 -13.85
CA LEU A 605 -32.37 -9.48 -14.11
C LEU A 605 -31.70 -10.46 -13.13
N PHE A 606 -32.25 -10.67 -11.92
CA PHE A 606 -31.72 -11.70 -11.02
C PHE A 606 -31.99 -13.14 -11.49
N ASP A 607 -32.98 -13.36 -12.36
CA ASP A 607 -33.31 -14.69 -12.91
C ASP A 607 -32.43 -15.09 -14.10
N ARG A 608 -31.59 -14.17 -14.58
CA ARG A 608 -30.79 -14.37 -15.80
C ARG A 608 -29.34 -14.67 -15.49
N GLU A 609 -28.80 -15.67 -16.16
CA GLU A 609 -27.35 -15.89 -16.19
C GLU A 609 -26.74 -14.92 -17.22
N ILE A 610 -25.85 -14.03 -16.75
CA ILE A 610 -25.14 -13.07 -17.62
C ILE A 610 -23.69 -13.55 -17.72
N PRO A 611 -23.32 -14.31 -18.77
CA PRO A 611 -21.97 -14.82 -18.91
C PRO A 611 -20.99 -13.65 -19.16
N ILE A 612 -19.96 -13.56 -18.33
CA ILE A 612 -18.89 -12.58 -18.46
C ILE A 612 -17.68 -13.28 -19.07
N ARG A 613 -17.35 -12.98 -20.33
CA ARG A 613 -16.10 -13.44 -20.96
C ARG A 613 -14.98 -12.42 -20.76
N THR A 614 -13.74 -12.85 -20.95
CA THR A 614 -12.56 -11.98 -20.79
C THR A 614 -11.73 -11.96 -22.07
N GLU A 615 -11.18 -10.80 -22.42
CA GLU A 615 -10.37 -10.56 -23.62
C GLU A 615 -9.21 -9.61 -23.29
N THR A 616 -8.01 -9.83 -23.81
CA THR A 616 -6.89 -8.90 -23.62
C THR A 616 -6.84 -7.89 -24.76
N CYS A 617 -7.02 -6.60 -24.45
CA CYS A 617 -6.89 -5.50 -25.39
C CYS A 617 -5.45 -5.40 -25.90
N ARG A 618 -5.24 -5.45 -27.22
CA ARG A 618 -3.90 -5.34 -27.85
C ARG A 618 -3.65 -4.01 -28.56
N LEU A 619 -4.57 -3.05 -28.42
CA LEU A 619 -4.53 -1.79 -29.17
C LEU A 619 -3.55 -0.75 -28.60
N CYS A 620 -3.10 -0.91 -27.35
CA CYS A 620 -2.11 -0.02 -26.73
C CYS A 620 -1.24 -0.77 -25.70
N ASN A 621 -0.19 -0.11 -25.22
CA ASN A 621 0.79 -0.69 -24.27
C ASN A 621 0.21 -1.09 -22.91
N ASN A 622 -1.05 -0.71 -22.61
CA ASN A 622 -1.68 -1.06 -21.34
C ASN A 622 -2.11 -2.53 -21.27
N HIS A 623 -2.22 -3.23 -22.42
CA HIS A 623 -2.61 -4.63 -22.50
C HIS A 623 -3.78 -5.04 -21.58
N CYS A 624 -4.80 -4.17 -21.49
CA CYS A 624 -5.83 -4.29 -20.48
C CYS A 624 -6.62 -5.61 -20.64
N ARG A 625 -6.86 -6.32 -19.54
CA ARG A 625 -7.74 -7.49 -19.51
C ARG A 625 -9.20 -7.02 -19.40
N LEU A 626 -9.87 -6.93 -20.54
CA LEU A 626 -11.26 -6.51 -20.67
C LEU A 626 -12.20 -7.64 -20.26
N ARG A 627 -13.24 -7.31 -19.51
CA ARG A 627 -14.37 -8.20 -19.26
C ARG A 627 -15.54 -7.75 -20.11
N ILE A 628 -16.24 -8.69 -20.72
CA ILE A 628 -17.27 -8.45 -21.72
C ILE A 628 -18.49 -9.28 -21.34
N ALA A 629 -19.62 -8.63 -21.24
CA ALA A 629 -20.91 -9.26 -21.01
C ALA A 629 -21.85 -8.92 -22.16
N GLU A 630 -22.74 -9.83 -22.50
CA GLU A 630 -23.80 -9.61 -23.47
C GLU A 630 -25.14 -9.66 -22.74
N VAL A 631 -25.91 -8.58 -22.83
CA VAL A 631 -27.24 -8.45 -22.20
C VAL A 631 -28.19 -7.85 -23.23
N ASP A 632 -29.28 -8.57 -23.53
CA ASP A 632 -30.30 -8.15 -24.50
C ASP A 632 -29.73 -7.74 -25.88
N GLY A 633 -28.71 -8.47 -26.35
CA GLY A 633 -28.03 -8.22 -27.64
C GLY A 633 -27.08 -7.01 -27.64
N GLN A 634 -26.88 -6.35 -26.50
CA GLN A 634 -25.87 -5.31 -26.32
C GLN A 634 -24.61 -5.88 -25.68
N THR A 635 -23.46 -5.61 -26.30
CA THR A 635 -22.17 -5.96 -25.74
C THR A 635 -21.69 -4.84 -24.82
N VAL A 636 -21.51 -5.14 -23.54
CA VAL A 636 -20.93 -4.23 -22.56
C VAL A 636 -19.54 -4.73 -22.19
N ALA A 637 -18.50 -4.01 -22.63
CA ALA A 637 -17.13 -4.28 -22.23
C ALA A 637 -16.60 -3.24 -21.25
N PHE A 638 -15.71 -3.69 -20.35
CA PHE A 638 -15.09 -2.87 -19.33
C PHE A 638 -13.66 -3.33 -19.05
N GLY A 639 -12.85 -2.46 -18.44
CA GLY A 639 -11.43 -2.69 -18.18
C GLY A 639 -10.48 -1.84 -19.03
N PHE A 640 -10.98 -0.86 -19.79
CA PHE A 640 -10.13 0.05 -20.57
C PHE A 640 -9.38 1.02 -19.66
N LEU A 641 -8.06 0.86 -19.53
CA LEU A 641 -7.20 1.88 -18.91
C LEU A 641 -7.05 3.14 -19.78
N CYS A 642 -7.37 3.06 -21.07
CA CYS A 642 -7.33 4.18 -22.00
C CYS A 642 -8.69 4.88 -22.18
N GLY A 643 -9.75 4.49 -21.46
CA GLY A 643 -11.05 5.18 -21.51
C GLY A 643 -11.82 5.08 -22.83
N ARG A 644 -11.35 4.30 -23.82
CA ARG A 644 -12.09 4.04 -25.07
C ARG A 644 -13.32 3.17 -24.83
N ASP A 645 -14.30 3.24 -25.74
CA ASP A 645 -15.36 2.23 -25.83
C ASP A 645 -14.89 0.97 -26.58
N TYR A 646 -15.62 -0.13 -26.40
CA TYR A 646 -15.26 -1.44 -26.96
C TYR A 646 -15.22 -1.41 -28.48
N ASP A 647 -16.20 -0.75 -29.10
CA ASP A 647 -16.38 -0.70 -30.55
C ASP A 647 -15.31 0.14 -31.26
N THR A 648 -14.50 0.90 -30.52
CA THR A 648 -13.38 1.66 -31.07
C THR A 648 -12.18 0.75 -31.38
N GLN A 649 -12.11 0.29 -32.63
CA GLN A 649 -11.10 -0.68 -33.13
C GLN A 649 -9.73 -0.09 -33.52
N HIS A 650 -9.47 1.18 -33.21
CA HIS A 650 -8.18 1.84 -33.50
C HIS A 650 -7.61 2.52 -32.25
N PHE A 651 -6.29 2.77 -32.26
CA PHE A 651 -5.66 3.58 -31.23
C PHE A 651 -6.21 5.01 -31.31
N VAL A 652 -6.93 5.42 -30.27
CA VAL A 652 -7.35 6.81 -30.10
C VAL A 652 -6.19 7.54 -29.45
N ASP A 653 -5.65 8.56 -30.14
CA ASP A 653 -4.69 9.45 -29.52
C ASP A 653 -5.39 10.14 -28.33
N LEU A 654 -4.87 9.87 -27.14
CA LEU A 654 -5.39 10.43 -25.91
C LEU A 654 -5.10 11.93 -25.81
N ASN A 655 -4.31 12.53 -26.70
CA ASN A 655 -4.15 13.98 -26.67
C ASN A 655 -5.28 14.71 -27.42
N SER A 656 -6.40 14.87 -26.73
CA SER A 656 -7.53 15.69 -27.21
C SER A 656 -7.34 17.20 -26.98
N SER A 657 -6.33 17.62 -26.20
CA SER A 657 -6.05 19.03 -25.91
C SER A 657 -5.27 19.75 -27.00
N GLY A 658 -4.66 19.00 -27.93
CA GLY A 658 -3.79 19.53 -28.98
C GLY A 658 -2.43 20.03 -28.48
N PHE A 659 -2.12 19.88 -27.19
CA PHE A 659 -0.90 20.38 -26.56
C PHE A 659 -0.22 19.30 -25.73
N ASP A 660 1.10 19.16 -25.85
CA ASP A 660 1.90 18.19 -25.09
C ASP A 660 3.07 18.91 -24.40
N LEU A 661 2.94 19.09 -23.09
CA LEU A 661 3.91 19.85 -22.27
C LEU A 661 5.34 19.30 -22.40
N LEU A 662 5.50 17.98 -22.30
CA LEU A 662 6.81 17.33 -22.29
C LEU A 662 7.48 17.38 -23.66
N LYS A 663 6.73 17.06 -24.74
CA LYS A 663 7.25 17.14 -26.11
C LYS A 663 7.60 18.56 -26.50
N THR A 664 6.76 19.53 -26.13
CA THR A 664 6.99 20.95 -26.42
C THR A 664 8.27 21.44 -25.75
N ARG A 665 8.44 21.16 -24.45
CA ARG A 665 9.67 21.48 -23.73
C ARG A 665 10.90 20.81 -24.36
N ALA A 666 10.81 19.52 -24.70
CA ALA A 666 11.93 18.80 -25.32
C ALA A 666 12.33 19.39 -26.67
N ARG A 667 11.36 19.88 -27.47
CA ARG A 667 11.61 20.56 -28.74
C ARG A 667 12.40 21.86 -28.54
N VAL A 668 12.06 22.67 -27.53
CA VAL A 668 12.75 23.94 -27.23
C VAL A 668 14.25 23.72 -26.96
N PHE A 669 14.61 22.66 -26.22
CA PHE A 669 16.00 22.32 -25.87
C PHE A 669 16.67 21.31 -26.83
N SER A 670 16.04 20.97 -27.95
CA SER A 670 16.54 19.93 -28.87
C SER A 670 17.92 20.22 -29.47
N ASP A 671 18.32 21.49 -29.50
CA ASP A 671 19.61 21.98 -29.99
C ASP A 671 20.68 22.13 -28.89
N ALA A 672 20.40 21.77 -27.63
CA ALA A 672 21.34 21.95 -26.51
C ALA A 672 22.68 21.24 -26.71
N GLY A 673 22.70 20.11 -27.43
CA GLY A 673 23.93 19.36 -27.74
C GLY A 673 24.66 19.80 -29.02
N LYS A 674 24.15 20.81 -29.74
CA LYS A 674 24.80 21.33 -30.95
C LYS A 674 25.87 22.35 -30.55
N ALA A 675 27.06 22.24 -31.13
CA ALA A 675 28.13 23.22 -30.98
C ALA A 675 27.66 24.64 -31.38
N GLY A 676 27.89 25.64 -30.53
CA GLY A 676 27.64 27.05 -30.84
C GLY A 676 28.81 27.71 -31.57
N ARG A 677 28.76 29.04 -31.73
CA ARG A 677 29.81 29.80 -32.44
C ARG A 677 31.17 29.79 -31.76
N LEU A 678 31.21 29.49 -30.46
CA LEU A 678 32.42 29.46 -29.64
C LEU A 678 33.01 28.04 -29.55
N ALA A 679 32.41 27.07 -30.23
CA ALA A 679 32.78 25.68 -30.09
C ALA A 679 34.17 25.38 -30.65
N TYR A 680 34.97 24.69 -29.86
CA TYR A 680 36.29 24.18 -30.26
C TYR A 680 36.13 22.88 -31.09
N ALA A 681 35.40 22.97 -32.21
CA ALA A 681 34.96 21.84 -33.02
C ALA A 681 36.11 20.95 -33.52
N ASP A 682 37.26 21.54 -33.82
CA ASP A 682 38.47 20.82 -34.24
C ASP A 682 38.90 19.74 -33.23
N ARG A 683 38.73 19.99 -31.92
CA ARG A 683 39.06 19.01 -30.85
C ARG A 683 38.09 17.82 -30.82
N ARG A 684 36.85 18.04 -31.24
CA ARG A 684 35.80 17.01 -31.30
C ARG A 684 36.00 16.08 -32.49
N GLU A 685 36.41 16.63 -33.64
CA GLU A 685 36.70 15.86 -34.86
C GLU A 685 38.04 15.12 -34.79
N ALA A 686 39.01 15.63 -34.02
CA ALA A 686 40.29 14.97 -33.77
C ALA A 686 40.20 13.75 -32.83
N GLY A 687 39.06 13.55 -32.14
CA GLY A 687 38.87 12.42 -31.21
C GLY A 687 39.73 12.47 -29.94
N GLU A 688 40.24 13.65 -29.59
CA GLU A 688 41.23 13.83 -28.51
C GLU A 688 40.60 13.95 -27.10
N LEU A 689 39.28 14.16 -27.01
CA LEU A 689 38.58 14.40 -25.74
C LEU A 689 37.70 13.21 -25.33
N PRO A 690 37.68 12.86 -24.02
CA PRO A 690 36.85 11.78 -23.50
C PRO A 690 35.35 12.09 -23.61
N THR A 691 34.54 11.06 -23.80
CA THR A 691 33.07 11.18 -23.77
C THR A 691 32.59 11.43 -22.35
N VAL A 692 31.79 12.48 -22.16
CA VAL A 692 31.20 12.84 -20.87
C VAL A 692 29.78 12.30 -20.75
N GLY A 693 29.56 11.43 -19.77
CA GLY A 693 28.28 10.89 -19.36
C GLY A 693 27.52 11.86 -18.45
N LEU A 694 26.30 12.23 -18.85
CA LEU A 694 25.37 13.09 -18.11
C LEU A 694 24.14 12.30 -17.65
N PRO A 695 24.11 11.86 -16.36
CA PRO A 695 22.95 11.15 -15.82
C PRO A 695 21.75 12.08 -15.69
N ALA A 696 20.64 11.72 -16.32
CA ALA A 696 19.39 12.50 -16.34
C ALA A 696 18.49 12.26 -15.11
N GLY A 697 19.08 12.19 -13.91
CA GLY A 697 18.37 12.05 -12.63
C GLY A 697 18.44 13.31 -11.78
N LEU A 698 17.49 13.47 -10.84
CA LEU A 698 17.47 14.59 -9.87
C LEU A 698 17.66 15.97 -10.56
N HIS A 699 18.40 16.88 -9.92
CA HIS A 699 18.69 18.21 -10.46
C HIS A 699 19.42 18.17 -11.80
N MET A 700 20.16 17.11 -12.10
CA MET A 700 20.83 16.99 -13.41
C MET A 700 19.83 16.91 -14.56
N ALA A 701 18.61 16.39 -14.35
CA ALA A 701 17.56 16.43 -15.37
C ALA A 701 17.12 17.87 -15.70
N GLU A 702 17.08 18.76 -14.72
CA GLU A 702 16.76 20.18 -14.91
C GLU A 702 17.89 20.92 -15.64
N TYR A 703 19.14 20.72 -15.19
CA TYR A 703 20.32 21.39 -15.75
C TYR A 703 20.90 20.69 -16.98
N LEU A 704 20.26 19.63 -17.47
CA LEU A 704 20.77 18.86 -18.60
C LEU A 704 21.03 19.72 -19.85
N PRO A 705 20.14 20.67 -20.24
CA PRO A 705 20.42 21.55 -21.38
C PRO A 705 21.63 22.46 -21.16
N LEU A 706 21.82 22.99 -19.93
CA LEU A 706 22.97 23.81 -19.56
C LEU A 706 24.27 23.02 -19.77
N TRP A 707 24.35 21.82 -19.20
CA TRP A 707 25.58 21.02 -19.25
C TRP A 707 25.86 20.45 -20.64
N ARG A 708 24.81 20.04 -21.39
CA ARG A 708 24.96 19.65 -22.79
C ARG A 708 25.57 20.79 -23.61
N ARG A 709 25.06 22.00 -23.45
CA ARG A 709 25.59 23.19 -24.12
C ARG A 709 27.03 23.48 -23.69
N PHE A 710 27.30 23.51 -22.38
CA PHE A 710 28.62 23.77 -21.83
C PHE A 710 29.70 22.82 -22.38
N PHE A 711 29.46 21.50 -22.34
CA PHE A 711 30.40 20.51 -22.85
C PHE A 711 30.52 20.55 -24.38
N ALA A 712 29.42 20.85 -25.10
CA ALA A 712 29.46 21.05 -26.55
C ALA A 712 30.29 22.27 -26.95
N GLU A 713 30.23 23.39 -26.23
CA GLU A 713 31.10 24.56 -26.46
C GLU A 713 32.58 24.22 -26.20
N LEU A 714 32.87 23.35 -25.24
CA LEU A 714 34.24 22.88 -24.97
C LEU A 714 34.74 21.79 -25.94
N GLY A 715 33.87 21.27 -26.80
CA GLY A 715 34.19 20.21 -27.77
C GLY A 715 34.11 18.78 -27.25
N PHE A 716 33.66 18.54 -26.01
CA PHE A 716 33.51 17.19 -25.46
C PHE A 716 32.33 16.44 -26.11
N PRO A 717 32.49 15.18 -26.52
CA PRO A 717 31.36 14.30 -26.82
C PRO A 717 30.50 14.08 -25.57
N VAL A 718 29.18 14.09 -25.71
CA VAL A 718 28.24 13.97 -24.58
C VAL A 718 27.29 12.80 -24.79
N LEU A 719 27.21 11.92 -23.79
CA LEU A 719 26.20 10.86 -23.68
C LEU A 719 25.26 11.18 -22.52
N SER A 720 23.96 10.89 -22.67
CA SER A 720 22.99 11.13 -21.60
C SER A 720 21.98 9.99 -21.47
N SER A 721 21.53 9.75 -20.24
CA SER A 721 20.55 8.69 -19.90
C SER A 721 19.08 9.12 -19.99
N GLU A 722 18.76 10.28 -20.58
CA GLU A 722 17.39 10.83 -20.67
C GLU A 722 16.39 9.86 -21.35
N ARG A 723 16.87 9.00 -22.26
CA ARG A 723 16.05 8.02 -22.99
C ARG A 723 16.01 6.63 -22.34
N MET A 724 16.51 6.48 -21.13
CA MET A 724 16.49 5.20 -20.42
C MET A 724 15.05 4.76 -20.09
N ALA A 725 14.73 3.50 -20.36
CA ALA A 725 13.40 2.94 -20.12
C ALA A 725 13.09 2.71 -18.62
N GLU A 726 14.01 2.08 -17.88
CA GLU A 726 13.76 1.58 -16.50
C GLU A 726 14.81 2.04 -15.47
N PRO A 727 14.99 3.37 -15.22
CA PRO A 727 16.02 3.87 -14.29
C PRO A 727 15.82 3.44 -12.85
N ILE A 728 14.57 3.35 -12.38
CA ILE A 728 14.27 2.96 -10.99
C ILE A 728 14.64 1.48 -10.76
N LYS A 729 14.29 0.60 -11.71
CA LYS A 729 14.57 -0.83 -11.61
C LYS A 729 16.06 -1.09 -11.52
N ARG A 730 16.84 -0.56 -12.47
CA ARG A 730 18.31 -0.63 -12.45
C ARG A 730 18.88 0.00 -11.18
N GLY A 731 18.31 1.10 -10.71
CA GLY A 731 18.75 1.76 -9.48
C GLY A 731 18.52 0.97 -8.18
N LYS A 732 17.44 0.16 -8.09
CA LYS A 732 17.11 -0.62 -6.89
C LYS A 732 18.17 -1.67 -6.57
N GLU A 733 18.75 -2.28 -7.59
CA GLU A 733 19.86 -3.24 -7.47
C GLU A 733 21.16 -2.59 -6.98
N LEU A 734 21.27 -1.25 -7.12
CA LEU A 734 22.52 -0.52 -6.94
C LEU A 734 22.59 0.32 -5.67
N SER A 735 21.46 0.86 -5.20
CA SER A 735 21.45 1.90 -4.18
C SER A 735 21.99 1.46 -2.81
N GLY A 736 22.03 0.15 -2.54
CA GLY A 736 22.52 -0.42 -1.27
C GLY A 736 21.71 -0.01 -0.02
N ALA A 737 20.63 0.75 -0.22
CA ALA A 737 19.73 1.30 0.79
C ALA A 737 18.38 1.67 0.15
N GLU A 738 17.35 1.85 0.99
CA GLU A 738 16.02 2.29 0.57
C GLU A 738 15.98 3.83 0.43
N PHE A 739 16.16 4.33 -0.80
CA PHE A 739 15.97 5.75 -1.11
C PHE A 739 14.63 6.04 -1.79
N CYS A 740 14.23 7.33 -1.79
CA CYS A 740 13.10 7.78 -2.58
C CYS A 740 13.32 7.54 -4.10
N ALA A 741 12.24 7.37 -4.85
CA ALA A 741 12.31 6.99 -6.28
C ALA A 741 13.27 7.85 -7.13
N PRO A 742 13.34 9.20 -6.98
CA PRO A 742 14.30 10.01 -7.73
C PRO A 742 15.77 9.71 -7.40
N MET A 743 16.09 9.40 -6.14
CA MET A 743 17.44 9.03 -5.71
C MET A 743 17.81 7.63 -6.20
N THR A 744 16.88 6.69 -6.16
CA THR A 744 17.07 5.34 -6.73
C THR A 744 17.31 5.43 -8.23
N ALA A 745 16.48 6.19 -8.96
CA ALA A 745 16.67 6.42 -10.40
C ALA A 745 18.01 7.09 -10.74
N MET A 746 18.54 7.97 -9.86
CA MET A 746 19.86 8.57 -10.06
C MET A 746 20.97 7.52 -10.15
N HIS A 747 20.94 6.49 -9.29
CA HIS A 747 21.91 5.39 -9.33
C HIS A 747 21.83 4.65 -10.66
N GLY A 748 20.61 4.32 -11.11
CA GLY A 748 20.41 3.66 -12.41
C GLY A 748 20.88 4.51 -13.59
N HIS A 749 20.55 5.81 -13.60
CA HIS A 749 21.00 6.74 -14.64
C HIS A 749 22.51 6.89 -14.70
N ALA A 750 23.17 6.99 -13.55
CA ALA A 750 24.62 7.13 -13.46
C ALA A 750 25.36 5.86 -13.87
N ASP A 751 24.88 4.69 -13.45
CA ASP A 751 25.44 3.40 -13.82
C ASP A 751 25.38 3.16 -15.34
N TYR A 752 24.28 3.55 -15.99
CA TYR A 752 24.15 3.45 -17.44
C TYR A 752 25.08 4.36 -18.24
N VAL A 753 25.31 5.59 -17.77
CA VAL A 753 26.27 6.46 -18.46
C VAL A 753 27.70 6.03 -18.16
N ALA A 754 27.99 5.49 -16.97
CA ALA A 754 29.30 4.96 -16.63
C ALA A 754 29.69 3.76 -17.52
N GLU A 755 28.74 2.89 -17.87
CA GLU A 755 28.97 1.76 -18.77
C GLU A 755 29.44 2.17 -20.18
N LYS A 756 29.17 3.42 -20.60
CA LYS A 756 29.25 3.86 -22.01
C LYS A 756 30.06 5.14 -22.23
N ALA A 757 30.48 5.81 -21.18
CA ALA A 757 31.21 7.07 -21.26
C ALA A 757 32.55 6.97 -20.53
N ASP A 758 33.53 7.72 -21.01
CA ASP A 758 34.89 7.72 -20.45
C ASP A 758 34.97 8.50 -19.13
N LEU A 759 34.05 9.45 -18.92
CA LEU A 759 33.92 10.26 -17.70
C LEU A 759 32.45 10.40 -17.31
N VAL A 760 32.15 10.48 -16.03
CA VAL A 760 30.79 10.78 -15.54
C VAL A 760 30.76 12.11 -14.81
N PHE A 761 29.88 13.04 -15.24
CA PHE A 761 29.74 14.34 -14.60
C PHE A 761 28.61 14.32 -13.55
N LEU A 762 29.00 14.48 -12.28
CA LEU A 762 28.14 14.40 -11.09
C LEU A 762 28.37 15.64 -10.19
N PRO A 763 27.87 16.83 -10.58
CA PRO A 763 28.07 18.04 -9.81
C PRO A 763 27.34 18.00 -8.47
N VAL A 764 27.94 18.62 -7.45
CA VAL A 764 27.35 18.79 -6.13
C VAL A 764 26.69 20.16 -6.06
N TYR A 765 25.38 20.21 -5.90
CA TYR A 765 24.64 21.48 -5.77
C TYR A 765 24.48 21.87 -4.31
N ILE A 766 25.00 23.04 -3.93
CA ILE A 766 24.83 23.59 -2.58
C ILE A 766 24.19 24.97 -2.61
N GLU A 767 23.47 25.28 -1.54
CA GLU A 767 22.85 26.59 -1.35
C GLU A 767 23.92 27.65 -1.13
N ALA A 768 23.79 28.80 -1.79
CA ALA A 768 24.56 29.98 -1.41
C ALA A 768 24.01 30.51 -0.07
N ARG A 769 24.90 30.86 0.89
CA ARG A 769 24.47 31.64 2.07
C ARG A 769 23.85 32.95 1.57
N LYS A 770 22.60 33.22 1.98
CA LYS A 770 21.83 34.43 1.59
C LYS A 770 22.74 35.67 1.57
N GLN A 771 22.81 36.38 0.44
CA GLN A 771 23.10 37.81 0.50
C GLN A 771 21.84 38.50 1.02
N LYS A 772 22.03 39.51 1.87
CA LYS A 772 21.01 40.15 2.71
C LYS A 772 19.85 40.85 1.96
N TYR A 773 19.73 40.71 0.64
CA TYR A 773 18.86 41.55 -0.21
C TYR A 773 18.05 40.84 -1.31
N GLU A 774 18.04 39.50 -1.40
CA GLU A 774 17.13 38.78 -2.32
C GLU A 774 16.23 37.83 -1.52
N GLU A 775 15.13 38.36 -0.99
CA GLU A 775 14.19 37.59 -0.15
C GLU A 775 13.30 36.62 -0.96
N ASP A 776 13.14 36.81 -2.28
CA ASP A 776 12.06 36.13 -3.03
C ASP A 776 12.43 34.91 -3.89
N LYS A 777 13.72 34.51 -4.01
CA LYS A 777 14.11 33.40 -4.90
C LYS A 777 15.13 32.43 -4.29
N SER A 778 14.91 31.94 -3.07
CA SER A 778 15.82 30.96 -2.47
C SER A 778 15.55 29.53 -2.97
N ARG A 779 16.47 28.95 -3.76
CA ARG A 779 16.43 27.52 -4.14
C ARG A 779 16.90 26.67 -2.96
N LYS A 780 16.06 25.73 -2.52
CA LYS A 780 16.37 24.78 -1.45
C LYS A 780 16.57 23.37 -1.99
N PHE A 781 17.71 22.76 -1.68
CA PHE A 781 18.07 21.40 -2.10
C PHE A 781 17.90 20.41 -0.94
N CYS A 782 17.34 19.24 -1.22
CA CYS A 782 17.23 18.18 -0.22
C CYS A 782 18.62 17.61 0.10
N TYR A 783 18.93 17.39 1.38
CA TYR A 783 20.20 16.80 1.84
C TYR A 783 20.61 15.57 1.01
N TYR A 784 19.72 14.58 0.84
CA TYR A 784 20.01 13.39 0.03
C TYR A 784 20.45 13.71 -1.39
N THR A 785 19.78 14.68 -2.03
CA THR A 785 20.11 15.07 -3.40
C THR A 785 21.45 15.81 -3.50
N GLN A 786 21.85 16.54 -2.47
CA GLN A 786 23.16 17.21 -2.40
C GLN A 786 24.31 16.20 -2.29
N TYR A 787 24.10 15.12 -1.52
CA TYR A 787 25.09 14.04 -1.36
C TYR A 787 25.00 12.95 -2.43
N SER A 788 24.06 13.06 -3.39
CA SER A 788 23.88 12.06 -4.44
C SER A 788 25.14 11.77 -5.26
N PRO A 789 26.04 12.73 -5.59
CA PRO A 789 27.29 12.41 -6.27
C PRO A 789 28.18 11.45 -5.50
N VAL A 790 28.29 11.61 -4.17
CA VAL A 790 29.14 10.77 -3.32
C VAL A 790 28.57 9.36 -3.22
N LEU A 791 27.26 9.26 -2.98
CA LEU A 791 26.55 7.97 -2.90
C LEU A 791 26.66 7.19 -4.20
N THR A 792 26.43 7.88 -5.33
CA THR A 792 26.47 7.28 -6.65
C THR A 792 27.89 6.88 -7.03
N LYS A 793 28.88 7.75 -6.76
CA LYS A 793 30.30 7.46 -7.03
C LYS A 793 30.77 6.20 -6.32
N ALA A 794 30.39 5.98 -5.06
CA ALA A 794 30.78 4.78 -4.33
C ALA A 794 30.35 3.48 -5.04
N VAL A 795 29.22 3.52 -5.75
CA VAL A 795 28.75 2.40 -6.58
C VAL A 795 29.54 2.31 -7.89
N LEU A 796 29.75 3.44 -8.57
CA LEU A 796 30.49 3.47 -9.84
C LEU A 796 31.95 3.02 -9.69
N ASP A 797 32.62 3.44 -8.61
CA ASP A 797 34.02 3.07 -8.32
C ASP A 797 34.15 1.54 -8.13
N ARG A 798 33.15 0.89 -7.52
CA ARG A 798 33.14 -0.56 -7.31
C ARG A 798 32.87 -1.36 -8.60
N ARG A 799 32.01 -0.85 -9.49
CA ARG A 799 31.53 -1.60 -10.67
C ARG A 799 32.32 -1.32 -11.93
N HIS A 800 32.61 -0.05 -12.22
CA HIS A 800 33.16 0.38 -13.51
C HIS A 800 34.53 1.04 -13.39
N GLY A 801 34.87 1.62 -12.23
CA GLY A 801 36.13 2.35 -12.04
C GLY A 801 36.26 3.61 -12.90
N VAL A 802 35.14 4.14 -13.42
CA VAL A 802 35.12 5.28 -14.35
C VAL A 802 35.33 6.59 -13.58
N PRO A 803 36.23 7.49 -14.04
CA PRO A 803 36.47 8.75 -13.34
C PRO A 803 35.23 9.65 -13.29
N THR A 804 34.95 10.17 -12.09
CA THR A 804 33.82 11.07 -11.84
C THR A 804 34.26 12.52 -11.67
N LEU A 805 33.62 13.45 -12.38
CA LEU A 805 33.79 14.89 -12.22
C LEU A 805 32.71 15.43 -11.29
N SER A 806 33.08 15.86 -10.08
CA SER A 806 32.13 16.33 -9.06
C SER A 806 32.42 17.75 -8.56
N PRO A 807 32.33 18.77 -9.43
CA PRO A 807 32.52 20.15 -9.01
C PRO A 807 31.42 20.59 -8.05
N LEU A 808 31.80 21.46 -7.12
CA LEU A 808 30.86 22.14 -6.24
C LEU A 808 30.22 23.31 -6.98
N ILE A 809 28.91 23.25 -7.20
CA ILE A 809 28.17 24.28 -7.92
C ILE A 809 27.32 25.08 -6.94
N LYS A 810 27.57 26.40 -6.91
CA LYS A 810 26.79 27.40 -6.18
C LYS A 810 25.95 28.19 -7.18
N PRO A 811 24.63 27.99 -7.23
CA PRO A 811 23.75 28.82 -8.05
C PRO A 811 23.99 30.32 -7.77
N GLY A 812 24.08 31.13 -8.83
CA GLY A 812 24.35 32.58 -8.73
C GLY A 812 25.82 32.98 -8.56
N SER A 813 26.77 32.05 -8.39
CA SER A 813 28.20 32.39 -8.20
C SER A 813 29.07 32.02 -9.40
N PHE A 814 29.14 32.89 -10.41
CA PHE A 814 29.90 32.64 -11.65
C PHE A 814 31.38 32.33 -11.40
N GLN A 815 32.08 33.19 -10.66
CA GLN A 815 33.53 33.04 -10.40
C GLN A 815 33.86 31.74 -9.66
N HIS A 816 33.06 31.39 -8.64
CA HIS A 816 33.24 30.15 -7.90
C HIS A 816 33.05 28.93 -8.81
N ASN A 817 31.97 28.91 -9.59
CA ASN A 817 31.64 27.76 -10.45
C ASN A 817 32.70 27.55 -11.54
N VAL A 818 33.14 28.63 -12.20
CA VAL A 818 34.22 28.57 -13.20
C VAL A 818 35.51 28.04 -12.56
N TRP A 819 35.85 28.50 -11.37
CA TRP A 819 37.04 28.03 -10.65
C TRP A 819 36.93 26.55 -10.27
N GLU A 820 35.80 26.11 -9.70
CA GLU A 820 35.57 24.69 -9.39
C GLU A 820 35.63 23.81 -10.65
N LEU A 821 34.96 24.20 -11.73
CA LEU A 821 35.01 23.48 -13.02
C LEU A 821 36.45 23.38 -13.55
N SER A 822 37.24 24.44 -13.40
CA SER A 822 38.64 24.46 -13.86
C SER A 822 39.52 23.41 -13.18
N LYS A 823 39.27 23.07 -11.91
CA LYS A 823 40.03 22.03 -11.21
C LYS A 823 39.88 20.66 -11.87
N PHE A 824 38.69 20.36 -12.38
CA PHE A 824 38.36 19.07 -12.95
C PHE A 824 38.65 18.99 -14.45
N LEU A 825 38.55 20.10 -15.18
CA LEU A 825 38.64 20.11 -16.66
C LEU A 825 40.00 20.55 -17.20
N SER A 826 40.81 21.28 -16.42
CA SER A 826 42.15 21.71 -16.86
C SER A 826 43.09 20.58 -17.33
N PRO A 827 43.05 19.35 -16.76
CA PRO A 827 43.86 18.25 -17.25
C PRO A 827 43.58 17.87 -18.72
N TYR A 828 42.35 18.07 -19.19
CA TYR A 828 41.93 17.69 -20.55
C TYR A 828 42.06 18.85 -21.55
N LEU A 829 42.02 20.10 -21.08
CA LEU A 829 42.02 21.30 -21.94
C LEU A 829 43.39 22.00 -22.04
N GLY A 830 44.34 21.65 -21.19
CA GLY A 830 45.67 22.28 -21.14
C GLY A 830 45.72 23.54 -20.27
N LYS A 831 46.77 23.67 -19.45
CA LYS A 831 46.84 24.64 -18.33
C LYS A 831 46.88 26.13 -18.73
N LYS A 832 47.33 26.47 -19.95
CA LYS A 832 47.61 27.87 -20.32
C LYS A 832 46.35 28.69 -20.67
N SER A 833 45.27 28.05 -21.12
CA SER A 833 44.03 28.73 -21.53
C SER A 833 42.74 28.16 -20.91
N ALA A 834 42.78 27.02 -20.20
CA ALA A 834 41.60 26.33 -19.68
C ALA A 834 40.62 27.21 -18.89
N LEU A 835 41.12 28.09 -18.00
CA LEU A 835 40.23 28.94 -17.20
C LEU A 835 39.38 29.89 -18.06
N LEU A 836 39.96 30.48 -19.10
CA LEU A 836 39.28 31.41 -20.00
C LEU A 836 38.30 30.67 -20.91
N GLU A 837 38.69 29.50 -21.42
CA GLU A 837 37.82 28.64 -22.25
C GLU A 837 36.60 28.17 -21.45
N ILE A 838 36.80 27.70 -20.22
CA ILE A 838 35.73 27.28 -19.30
C ILE A 838 34.83 28.46 -18.95
N ALA A 839 35.37 29.64 -18.66
CA ALA A 839 34.58 30.84 -18.38
C ALA A 839 33.67 31.20 -19.56
N ARG A 840 34.21 31.15 -20.79
CA ARG A 840 33.45 31.44 -22.02
C ARG A 840 32.37 30.40 -22.28
N ALA A 841 32.69 29.11 -22.19
CA ALA A 841 31.73 28.03 -22.37
C ALA A 841 30.61 28.07 -21.31
N TYR A 842 30.95 28.37 -20.05
CA TYR A 842 29.99 28.48 -18.97
C TYR A 842 29.05 29.67 -19.19
N SER A 843 29.59 30.83 -19.58
CA SER A 843 28.79 32.01 -19.95
C SER A 843 27.84 31.72 -21.11
N ALA A 844 28.33 31.10 -22.19
CA ALA A 844 27.52 30.74 -23.36
C ALA A 844 26.42 29.74 -23.01
N ALA A 845 26.68 28.79 -22.11
CA ALA A 845 25.68 27.86 -21.63
C ALA A 845 24.56 28.53 -20.83
N HIS A 846 24.90 29.46 -19.93
CA HIS A 846 23.91 30.24 -19.19
C HIS A 846 23.07 31.13 -20.10
N GLN A 847 23.71 31.84 -21.04
CA GLN A 847 22.98 32.64 -22.03
C GLN A 847 22.00 31.77 -22.84
N TYR A 848 22.43 30.59 -23.28
CA TYR A 848 21.55 29.66 -23.99
C TYR A 848 20.32 29.27 -23.15
N VAL A 849 20.48 29.00 -21.86
CA VAL A 849 19.34 28.66 -20.98
C VAL A 849 18.42 29.85 -20.77
N GLU A 850 18.96 31.06 -20.63
CA GLU A 850 18.17 32.30 -20.56
C GLU A 850 17.37 32.55 -21.85
N ASP A 851 17.99 32.42 -23.02
CA ASP A 851 17.33 32.57 -24.32
C ASP A 851 16.18 31.55 -24.47
N LYS A 852 16.40 30.30 -24.06
CA LYS A 852 15.37 29.25 -24.09
C LYS A 852 14.29 29.47 -23.05
N ALA A 853 14.58 30.11 -21.92
CA ALA A 853 13.56 30.50 -20.95
C ALA A 853 12.58 31.52 -21.59
N THR A 854 13.09 32.49 -22.36
CA THR A 854 12.26 33.39 -23.15
C THR A 854 11.40 32.63 -24.17
N SER A 855 11.97 31.68 -24.91
CA SER A 855 11.20 30.85 -25.85
C SER A 855 10.11 30.00 -25.17
N LEU A 856 10.33 29.56 -23.92
CA LEU A 856 9.31 28.87 -23.13
C LEU A 856 8.18 29.82 -22.73
N THR A 857 8.49 31.05 -22.33
CA THR A 857 7.49 32.08 -22.03
C THR A 857 6.64 32.40 -23.26
N GLU A 858 7.26 32.65 -24.41
CA GLU A 858 6.54 32.89 -25.68
C GLU A 858 5.68 31.69 -26.08
N THR A 859 6.16 30.46 -25.83
CA THR A 859 5.38 29.26 -26.08
C THR A 859 4.20 29.14 -25.12
N PHE A 860 4.39 29.46 -23.83
CA PHE A 860 3.30 29.52 -22.87
C PHE A 860 2.24 30.53 -23.31
N GLU A 861 2.63 31.77 -23.64
CA GLU A 861 1.72 32.83 -24.11
C GLU A 861 0.94 32.42 -25.37
N ARG A 862 1.56 31.68 -26.30
CA ARG A 862 0.88 31.18 -27.50
C ARG A 862 -0.12 30.06 -27.20
N GLU A 863 0.22 29.15 -26.28
CA GLU A 863 -0.57 27.94 -26.02
C GLU A 863 -1.63 28.15 -24.92
N PHE A 864 -1.48 29.20 -24.12
CA PHE A 864 -2.41 29.64 -23.10
C PHE A 864 -3.58 30.40 -23.74
N ASP A 865 -4.60 29.64 -24.15
CA ASP A 865 -5.82 30.15 -24.79
C ASP A 865 -6.89 30.44 -23.73
N TYR A 866 -6.67 31.49 -22.92
CA TYR A 866 -7.71 31.99 -22.01
C TYR A 866 -8.71 32.82 -22.83
N ASP A 867 -9.85 32.21 -23.17
CA ASP A 867 -10.93 32.85 -23.89
C ASP A 867 -12.22 32.80 -23.05
N PRO A 868 -12.64 33.94 -22.47
CA PRO A 868 -13.84 34.01 -21.64
C PRO A 868 -15.15 33.71 -22.39
N GLU A 869 -15.16 33.71 -23.73
CA GLU A 869 -16.34 33.39 -24.54
C GLU A 869 -16.37 31.92 -25.02
N LYS A 870 -15.22 31.23 -25.12
CA LYS A 870 -15.14 29.83 -25.63
C LYS A 870 -15.38 28.74 -24.59
N ASN A 871 -15.68 29.08 -23.35
CA ASN A 871 -16.12 28.11 -22.32
C ASN A 871 -15.12 26.96 -22.05
N GLN A 872 -13.81 27.12 -22.32
CA GLN A 872 -12.78 26.22 -21.78
C GLN A 872 -12.55 26.57 -20.30
N LYS A 873 -13.28 25.89 -19.41
CA LYS A 873 -13.42 26.31 -18.00
C LYS A 873 -12.21 25.99 -17.08
N VAL A 874 -11.23 25.21 -17.53
CA VAL A 874 -10.17 24.69 -16.64
C VAL A 874 -8.79 24.69 -17.29
N HIS A 875 -7.84 25.41 -16.68
CA HIS A 875 -6.41 25.33 -16.96
C HIS A 875 -5.69 24.71 -15.76
N VAL A 876 -4.69 23.86 -15.99
CA VAL A 876 -3.98 23.15 -14.92
C VAL A 876 -2.53 23.56 -14.88
N LEU A 877 -2.07 24.09 -13.73
CA LEU A 877 -0.66 24.38 -13.46
C LEU A 877 -0.08 23.32 -12.54
N LEU A 878 0.98 22.64 -13.00
CA LEU A 878 1.67 21.60 -12.25
C LEU A 878 2.83 22.23 -11.45
N VAL A 879 2.73 22.24 -10.12
CA VAL A 879 3.77 22.79 -9.25
C VAL A 879 4.55 21.66 -8.59
N GLY A 880 5.88 21.66 -8.72
CA GLY A 880 6.72 20.66 -8.09
C GLY A 880 8.18 20.72 -8.52
N ARG A 881 8.94 19.69 -8.16
CA ARG A 881 10.34 19.58 -8.61
C ARG A 881 10.37 19.21 -10.10
N PRO A 882 11.14 19.91 -10.96
CA PRO A 882 11.19 19.62 -12.39
C PRO A 882 11.47 18.16 -12.71
N TYR A 883 12.39 17.50 -11.99
CA TYR A 883 12.74 16.10 -12.20
C TYR A 883 11.65 15.09 -11.78
N THR A 884 10.61 15.54 -11.08
CA THR A 884 9.42 14.74 -10.75
C THR A 884 8.29 15.04 -11.73
N VAL A 885 8.02 16.31 -12.02
CA VAL A 885 6.87 16.74 -12.84
C VAL A 885 7.14 16.60 -14.34
N LEU A 886 8.34 16.96 -14.78
CA LEU A 886 8.75 17.00 -16.19
C LEU A 886 9.44 15.71 -16.66
N ASN A 887 9.33 14.64 -15.87
CA ASN A 887 9.82 13.32 -16.23
C ASN A 887 8.64 12.35 -16.27
N SER A 888 8.36 11.80 -17.45
CA SER A 888 7.24 10.88 -17.68
C SER A 888 7.32 9.58 -16.86
N LYS A 889 8.50 9.23 -16.35
CA LYS A 889 8.72 8.08 -15.47
C LYS A 889 8.46 8.38 -13.99
N MET A 890 8.32 9.66 -13.63
CA MET A 890 8.13 10.12 -12.26
C MET A 890 6.78 10.79 -12.02
N ASN A 891 6.17 11.33 -13.07
CA ASN A 891 4.92 12.10 -12.98
C ASN A 891 3.65 11.25 -13.14
N ASN A 892 3.77 9.92 -13.20
CA ASN A 892 2.65 8.98 -13.39
C ASN A 892 1.72 9.32 -14.56
N ARG A 893 2.24 9.97 -15.60
CA ARG A 893 1.49 10.43 -16.78
C ARG A 893 0.34 11.39 -16.47
N ILE A 894 0.40 12.12 -15.36
CA ILE A 894 -0.60 13.12 -14.97
C ILE A 894 -0.87 14.14 -16.08
N PRO A 895 0.15 14.74 -16.76
CA PRO A 895 -0.09 15.65 -17.88
C PRO A 895 -0.92 15.02 -19.02
N GLU A 896 -0.66 13.75 -19.33
CA GLU A 896 -1.36 13.00 -20.38
C GLU A 896 -2.80 12.68 -20.00
N ILE A 897 -3.10 12.44 -18.71
CA ILE A 897 -4.47 12.23 -18.23
C ILE A 897 -5.31 13.49 -18.47
N PHE A 898 -4.83 14.67 -18.09
CA PHE A 898 -5.53 15.93 -18.37
C PHE A 898 -5.70 16.17 -19.88
N SER A 899 -4.65 15.88 -20.66
CA SER A 899 -4.72 16.00 -22.13
C SER A 899 -5.80 15.10 -22.75
N SER A 900 -6.11 13.96 -22.12
CA SER A 900 -7.21 13.07 -22.52
C SER A 900 -8.61 13.56 -22.18
N LEU A 901 -8.71 14.57 -21.33
CA LEU A 901 -9.95 15.27 -20.98
C LEU A 901 -10.09 16.60 -21.74
N GLY A 902 -9.25 16.85 -22.75
CA GLY A 902 -9.21 18.11 -23.49
C GLY A 902 -8.57 19.27 -22.71
N VAL A 903 -7.94 19.01 -21.57
CA VAL A 903 -7.38 20.02 -20.67
C VAL A 903 -5.88 20.18 -20.92
N LYS A 904 -5.45 21.42 -21.19
CA LYS A 904 -4.02 21.76 -21.32
C LYS A 904 -3.38 21.90 -19.94
N THR A 905 -2.18 21.34 -19.79
CA THR A 905 -1.39 21.42 -18.55
C THR A 905 -0.12 22.24 -18.73
N TYR A 906 0.20 23.08 -17.76
CA TYR A 906 1.36 23.97 -17.73
C TYR A 906 2.27 23.64 -16.52
N PHE A 907 3.49 24.15 -16.49
CA PHE A 907 4.46 23.94 -15.39
C PHE A 907 5.10 25.27 -14.96
#